data_AF-G7E2U6-F1
#
_entry.id   AF-G7E2U6-F1
#
_cell.length_a   1.000
_cell.length_b   1.000
_cell.length_c   1.000
_cell.angle_alpha   90.00
_cell.angle_beta   90.00
_cell.angle_gamma   90.00
#
_symmetry.space_group_name_H-M   'P 1'
#
loop_
_entity.id
_entity.type
_entity.pdbx_description
1 polymer ?
#
loop_
_entity_poly.entity_id
_entity_poly.type
_entity_poly.pdbx_seq_one_letter_code
_entity_poly.pdbx_strand_id
1 'polypeptide(L)'
;MSAKAIREFDAKLLLAYWLTRAPDVSSTVTARKGFAVPTPRVAQVAWDSATDTITPDDALPAWVHSTKLVVKPDQLIKRRGKSGLLLLNADWKDAKKWIQERAGKAVQVESTTGTINTFIVEPFLPHPSHTEYYVCINSVREGDIILFTHEGGIEVGDVDAKALKLLIPVDGSLPSRETISSTLLTHVPEDKKEVLVDFLIRLYSVYADLHFAYLEINPLICLDATADAPPAIHYLDMAAKLDQTADFICGPKWSIARDPKLYNPSAAAPLTNGTSTKISADRGPPIVFPAPFGRDLTKEEAWIQKLDGSTGASLKLTVLNPNGRVWTMVAGGGASVVYSDAIAAHGFANELANYGEYSGAPTENQTYEYAKTILDLITRGKVRSDGKVLIIGGGIANFTNVASTFKGIIRALKQFQSGLQAHKVRIFVRRGGPNYQEGLKAMRLLGETLGVEIQVFGPDTFITEIVPLALGVNKPSAAPQLNGLLTTPSKQGGTMSGTMTPAPPSPSVESMGDPLAGHQNGNIVSFGHGKTHQRPAFKPFDADTRSLVYGLQPRAIQGMLDFDYACGRKTPSVAAMIYPFGGHHVQKFYWGTRETLLPVYTSIGEAVKNHPDADVLVNFASSRSVYQSTLEVLQFPQIKAVALIAEGVPERHAREILHAAIAKGVIIIGPATVGGIKPGCFRIGNTGGMMDNILASKLYRAGSVAYVSKSGGMSNELNNILSLTTNGTYEGIAIGGDRYPGTSFIDHLLRYEADPDVKLLVLLGEVGGVEEYRVIEAVKSGQIKKPIVAWAIGTCASMFATEVQFGHAGSMANSDLETAAAKNRSMRAAGFIVPDTFEDLPVALTKVYEQLVANGEISPKPERDPPSIPIDYKWAQELGMVRKPAAFISTISDERGQELLYAGMRISDVFKEDIGIGGVLALLWFKRRLPAHLCKFIEMCLCLVADHGPAVSGAMNTVITTRAGKDLVSSLVSGLLTIGSRFGGALSDCATAMTGAYDQGLSPREFVDSMRRANKLIPGIGHKIKSKTNPDARVELVKEFVIKTFPEHKLLDYALAVEEVTSAKKDTLILNVDGCIAVCFADLLRDSGSFTPQEAQEYLEMETLNGLFVLGRSIGFIGHHLDQRRLKAGLYRHPADDIFLDLPPQSANLSQNRVILQPRT
;
A
#
# COMPACT_ATOMS: atom_id res chain seq x y z
N MET A 1 -10.79 8.76 1.88
CA MET A 1 -11.92 7.90 1.45
C MET A 1 -13.10 8.16 2.38
N SER A 2 -14.34 8.23 1.91
CA SER A 2 -15.46 8.82 2.68
C SER A 2 -16.79 8.11 2.45
N ALA A 3 -17.81 8.49 3.24
CA ALA A 3 -19.22 8.27 2.93
C ALA A 3 -19.57 8.72 1.51
N LYS A 4 -19.96 7.76 0.66
CA LYS A 4 -20.30 7.99 -0.75
C LYS A 4 -21.77 7.71 -1.02
N ALA A 5 -22.38 8.59 -1.80
CA ALA A 5 -23.74 8.42 -2.27
C ALA A 5 -23.84 7.19 -3.18
N ILE A 6 -24.97 6.50 -3.07
CA ILE A 6 -25.36 5.41 -3.96
C ILE A 6 -26.67 5.78 -4.67
N ARG A 7 -26.94 5.11 -5.79
CA ARG A 7 -28.20 5.28 -6.52
C ARG A 7 -29.39 4.83 -5.66
N GLU A 8 -30.55 5.40 -5.94
CA GLU A 8 -31.79 5.02 -5.26
C GLU A 8 -32.13 3.56 -5.53
N PHE A 9 -31.89 3.09 -6.76
CA PHE A 9 -32.04 1.69 -7.13
C PHE A 9 -31.24 0.77 -6.20
N ASP A 10 -29.94 1.04 -6.04
CA ASP A 10 -29.05 0.23 -5.21
C ASP A 10 -29.46 0.31 -3.73
N ALA A 11 -29.84 1.49 -3.23
CA ALA A 11 -30.32 1.67 -1.86
C ALA A 11 -31.58 0.84 -1.55
N LYS A 12 -32.55 0.83 -2.48
CA LYS A 12 -33.78 0.05 -2.36
C LYS A 12 -33.52 -1.45 -2.38
N LEU A 13 -32.60 -1.93 -3.24
CA LEU A 13 -32.21 -3.34 -3.26
C LEU A 13 -31.53 -3.77 -1.96
N LEU A 14 -30.60 -2.97 -1.45
CA LEU A 14 -29.93 -3.23 -0.17
C LEU A 14 -30.95 -3.33 0.96
N LEU A 15 -31.84 -2.34 1.08
CA LEU A 15 -32.86 -2.35 2.12
C LEU A 15 -33.80 -3.55 1.97
N ALA A 16 -34.34 -3.79 0.77
CA ALA A 16 -35.26 -4.91 0.52
C ALA A 16 -34.68 -6.27 0.89
N TYR A 17 -33.41 -6.51 0.52
CA TYR A 17 -32.75 -7.78 0.80
C TYR A 17 -32.45 -7.94 2.30
N TRP A 18 -31.96 -6.88 2.95
CA TRP A 18 -31.44 -6.95 4.31
C TRP A 18 -32.46 -6.66 5.41
N LEU A 19 -33.65 -6.11 5.10
CA LEU A 19 -34.65 -5.77 6.12
C LEU A 19 -35.07 -6.97 6.97
N THR A 20 -35.06 -8.19 6.42
CA THR A 20 -35.33 -9.45 7.14
C THR A 20 -34.09 -10.26 7.52
N ARG A 21 -32.91 -9.86 7.04
CA ARG A 21 -31.67 -10.65 7.14
C ARG A 21 -30.60 -10.03 8.01
N ALA A 22 -30.62 -8.71 8.18
CA ALA A 22 -29.70 -8.01 9.07
C ALA A 22 -29.90 -8.52 10.51
N PRO A 23 -28.83 -8.80 11.27
CA PRO A 23 -28.95 -9.18 12.67
C PRO A 23 -29.69 -8.08 13.44
N ASP A 24 -30.47 -8.46 14.45
CA ASP A 24 -31.03 -7.47 15.37
C ASP A 24 -29.91 -6.77 16.13
N VAL A 25 -29.93 -5.43 16.16
CA VAL A 25 -28.92 -4.63 16.89
C VAL A 25 -29.07 -4.80 18.41
N SER A 26 -30.27 -5.13 18.88
CA SER A 26 -30.57 -5.38 20.29
C SER A 26 -31.24 -6.74 20.46
N SER A 27 -30.80 -7.50 21.46
CA SER A 27 -31.45 -8.75 21.86
C SER A 27 -32.78 -8.53 22.62
N THR A 28 -32.99 -7.32 23.15
CA THR A 28 -34.18 -6.97 23.96
C THR A 28 -35.19 -6.11 23.21
N VAL A 29 -34.77 -5.36 22.19
CA VAL A 29 -35.62 -4.50 21.37
C VAL A 29 -35.64 -5.04 19.95
N THR A 30 -36.68 -5.83 19.65
CA THR A 30 -36.87 -6.47 18.34
C THR A 30 -38.21 -6.06 17.73
N ALA A 31 -38.31 -6.21 16.41
CA ALA A 31 -39.59 -6.10 15.72
C ALA A 31 -40.51 -7.27 16.11
N ARG A 32 -41.82 -7.02 16.16
CA ARG A 32 -42.81 -8.05 16.50
C ARG A 32 -42.80 -9.18 15.48
N LYS A 33 -43.07 -10.40 15.95
CA LYS A 33 -43.24 -11.58 15.08
C LYS A 33 -44.42 -11.33 14.11
N GLY A 34 -44.19 -11.61 12.83
CA GLY A 34 -45.21 -11.41 11.79
C GLY A 34 -45.25 -9.99 11.20
N PHE A 35 -44.27 -9.13 11.49
CA PHE A 35 -44.10 -7.84 10.80
C PHE A 35 -44.10 -8.04 9.27
N ALA A 36 -45.03 -7.37 8.59
CA ALA A 36 -45.15 -7.40 7.14
C ALA A 36 -44.05 -6.54 6.52
N VAL A 37 -43.11 -7.19 5.85
CA VAL A 37 -41.89 -6.55 5.34
C VAL A 37 -42.20 -5.86 4.01
N PRO A 38 -41.96 -4.54 3.89
CA PRO A 38 -42.10 -3.86 2.61
C PRO A 38 -41.15 -4.44 1.56
N THR A 39 -41.69 -4.83 0.40
CA THR A 39 -40.89 -5.35 -0.72
C THR A 39 -41.01 -4.40 -1.92
N PRO A 40 -40.04 -3.49 -2.13
CA PRO A 40 -40.05 -2.57 -3.25
C PRO A 40 -39.84 -3.35 -4.55
N ARG A 41 -40.51 -2.91 -5.61
CA ARG A 41 -40.26 -3.39 -6.96
C ARG A 41 -39.58 -2.28 -7.73
N VAL A 42 -38.33 -2.49 -8.08
CA VAL A 42 -37.52 -1.51 -8.80
C VAL A 42 -36.95 -2.14 -10.07
N ALA A 43 -36.92 -1.38 -11.15
CA ALA A 43 -36.20 -1.70 -12.37
C ALA A 43 -35.36 -0.49 -12.77
N GLN A 44 -34.19 -0.73 -13.37
CA GLN A 44 -33.31 0.33 -13.84
C GLN A 44 -33.28 0.31 -15.37
N VAL A 45 -33.41 1.48 -15.97
CA VAL A 45 -33.27 1.70 -17.42
C VAL A 45 -32.07 2.62 -17.62
N ALA A 46 -31.06 2.13 -18.33
CA ALA A 46 -29.86 2.89 -18.67
C ALA A 46 -29.82 3.17 -20.17
N TRP A 47 -29.24 4.31 -20.55
CA TRP A 47 -28.93 4.68 -21.92
C TRP A 47 -27.46 4.41 -22.23
N ASP A 48 -27.19 3.74 -23.33
CA ASP A 48 -25.86 3.46 -23.83
C ASP A 48 -25.47 4.48 -24.91
N SER A 49 -24.49 5.31 -24.57
CA SER A 49 -23.95 6.33 -25.48
C SER A 49 -23.30 5.79 -26.76
N ALA A 50 -22.84 4.53 -26.77
CA ALA A 50 -22.17 3.95 -27.93
C ALA A 50 -23.16 3.47 -28.99
N THR A 51 -24.33 2.99 -28.56
CA THR A 51 -25.37 2.46 -29.45
C THR A 51 -26.55 3.41 -29.63
N ASP A 52 -26.62 4.46 -28.82
CA ASP A 52 -27.77 5.37 -28.69
C ASP A 52 -29.08 4.63 -28.41
N THR A 53 -29.00 3.59 -27.56
CA THR A 53 -30.16 2.77 -27.18
C THR A 53 -30.36 2.73 -25.67
N ILE A 54 -31.59 2.48 -25.23
CA ILE A 54 -31.90 2.23 -23.81
C ILE A 54 -31.98 0.72 -23.53
N THR A 55 -31.94 0.34 -22.26
CA THR A 55 -32.12 -1.05 -21.80
C THR A 55 -33.25 -1.77 -22.56
N PRO A 56 -32.97 -2.94 -23.17
CA PRO A 56 -33.97 -3.73 -23.90
C PRO A 56 -35.16 -4.17 -23.02
N ASP A 57 -36.34 -4.29 -23.63
CA ASP A 57 -37.57 -4.63 -22.91
C ASP A 57 -37.50 -6.03 -22.26
N ASP A 58 -36.82 -7.00 -22.89
CA ASP A 58 -36.63 -8.35 -22.38
C ASP A 58 -35.68 -8.44 -21.17
N ALA A 59 -34.88 -7.39 -20.93
CA ALA A 59 -34.05 -7.27 -19.74
C ALA A 59 -34.83 -6.71 -18.53
N LEU A 60 -36.04 -6.19 -18.72
CA LEU A 60 -36.86 -5.63 -17.64
C LEU A 60 -37.76 -6.70 -16.99
N PRO A 61 -38.05 -6.59 -15.68
CA PRO A 61 -38.97 -7.50 -15.02
C PRO A 61 -40.39 -7.45 -15.61
N ALA A 62 -41.07 -8.59 -15.70
CA ALA A 62 -42.40 -8.71 -16.31
C ALA A 62 -43.46 -7.75 -15.73
N TRP A 63 -43.36 -7.39 -14.45
CA TRP A 63 -44.31 -6.47 -13.80
C TRP A 63 -44.27 -5.04 -14.37
N VAL A 64 -43.16 -4.65 -15.01
CA VAL A 64 -43.02 -3.33 -15.66
C VAL A 64 -44.06 -3.17 -16.77
N HIS A 65 -44.42 -4.26 -17.46
CA HIS A 65 -45.36 -4.24 -18.58
C HIS A 65 -46.83 -4.40 -18.17
N SER A 66 -47.11 -4.77 -16.92
CA SER A 66 -48.46 -5.10 -16.45
C SER A 66 -49.01 -4.20 -15.34
N THR A 67 -48.22 -3.21 -14.88
CA THR A 67 -48.62 -2.30 -13.81
C THR A 67 -48.51 -0.83 -14.24
N LYS A 68 -49.22 0.06 -13.54
CA LYS A 68 -48.98 1.50 -13.67
C LYS A 68 -47.66 1.86 -13.00
N LEU A 69 -46.94 2.82 -13.57
CA LEU A 69 -45.55 3.10 -13.29
C LEU A 69 -45.33 4.53 -12.82
N VAL A 70 -44.25 4.69 -12.05
CA VAL A 70 -43.54 5.93 -11.79
C VAL A 70 -42.17 5.80 -12.44
N VAL A 71 -41.75 6.86 -13.15
CA VAL A 71 -40.42 6.95 -13.75
C VAL A 71 -39.75 8.23 -13.29
N LYS A 72 -38.49 8.11 -12.84
CA LYS A 72 -37.66 9.23 -12.43
C LYS A 72 -36.19 8.98 -12.73
N PRO A 73 -35.38 10.03 -12.99
CA PRO A 73 -33.94 9.89 -13.11
C PRO A 73 -33.30 9.37 -11.81
N ASP A 74 -32.29 8.51 -11.95
CA ASP A 74 -31.55 7.88 -10.85
C ASP A 74 -30.05 8.23 -10.93
N GLN A 75 -29.75 9.53 -10.80
CA GLN A 75 -28.41 10.11 -10.88
C GLN A 75 -28.17 11.12 -9.76
N LEU A 76 -28.60 10.80 -8.54
CA LEU A 76 -28.45 11.65 -7.35
C LEU A 76 -29.11 13.04 -7.48
N ILE A 77 -30.12 13.17 -8.34
CA ILE A 77 -30.88 14.41 -8.51
C ILE A 77 -31.87 14.55 -7.35
N LYS A 78 -31.75 15.62 -6.57
CA LYS A 78 -32.72 15.97 -5.53
C LYS A 78 -33.90 16.76 -6.12
N ARG A 79 -35.03 16.80 -5.40
CA ARG A 79 -36.22 17.61 -5.74
C ARG A 79 -36.78 17.35 -7.16
N ARG A 80 -36.66 16.10 -7.65
CA ARG A 80 -37.10 15.67 -9.00
C ARG A 80 -38.52 16.09 -9.36
N GLY A 81 -39.46 16.03 -8.41
CA GLY A 81 -40.84 16.47 -8.60
C GLY A 81 -40.97 17.96 -8.94
N LYS A 82 -40.23 18.83 -8.22
CA LYS A 82 -40.24 20.28 -8.46
C LYS A 82 -39.54 20.67 -9.77
N SER A 83 -38.62 19.82 -10.24
CA SER A 83 -37.90 20.01 -11.51
C SER A 83 -38.61 19.41 -12.74
N GLY A 84 -39.83 18.89 -12.60
CA GLY A 84 -40.57 18.26 -13.70
C GLY A 84 -39.94 16.95 -14.22
N LEU A 85 -39.12 16.31 -13.40
CA LEU A 85 -38.39 15.07 -13.72
C LEU A 85 -39.04 13.83 -13.10
N LEU A 86 -40.37 13.84 -12.99
CA LEU A 86 -41.16 12.77 -12.40
C LEU A 86 -42.37 12.50 -13.30
N LEU A 87 -42.45 11.27 -13.84
CA LEU A 87 -43.64 10.78 -14.54
C LEU A 87 -44.42 9.87 -13.59
N LEU A 88 -45.70 10.15 -13.39
CA LEU A 88 -46.58 9.41 -12.50
C LEU A 88 -47.72 8.75 -13.28
N ASN A 89 -48.19 7.59 -12.80
CA ASN A 89 -49.36 6.89 -13.30
C ASN A 89 -49.34 6.59 -14.82
N ALA A 90 -48.18 6.20 -15.34
CA ALA A 90 -47.98 5.87 -16.76
C ALA A 90 -48.01 4.35 -16.99
N ASP A 91 -48.29 3.89 -18.22
CA ASP A 91 -47.96 2.52 -18.62
C ASP A 91 -46.54 2.45 -19.19
N TRP A 92 -46.04 1.25 -19.52
CA TRP A 92 -44.68 1.10 -20.08
C TRP A 92 -44.49 1.84 -21.41
N LYS A 93 -45.53 1.94 -22.24
CA LYS A 93 -45.44 2.60 -23.55
C LYS A 93 -45.17 4.10 -23.37
N ASP A 94 -45.92 4.74 -22.48
CA ASP A 94 -45.75 6.16 -22.15
C ASP A 94 -44.45 6.42 -21.39
N ALA A 95 -44.11 5.54 -20.44
CA ALA A 95 -42.84 5.57 -19.70
C ALA A 95 -41.63 5.49 -20.63
N LYS A 96 -41.61 4.52 -21.56
CA LYS A 96 -40.53 4.31 -22.52
C LYS A 96 -40.34 5.54 -23.41
N LYS A 97 -41.44 6.12 -23.91
CA LYS A 97 -41.40 7.37 -24.70
C LYS A 97 -40.80 8.52 -23.88
N TRP A 98 -41.27 8.70 -22.64
CA TRP A 98 -40.78 9.76 -21.74
C TRP A 98 -39.28 9.63 -21.44
N ILE A 99 -38.79 8.39 -21.28
CA ILE A 99 -37.37 8.06 -21.13
C ILE A 99 -36.60 8.42 -22.39
N GLN A 100 -37.03 7.95 -23.57
CA GLN A 100 -36.37 8.22 -24.86
C GLN A 100 -36.28 9.72 -25.19
N GLU A 101 -37.26 10.50 -24.77
CA GLU A 101 -37.24 11.95 -24.93
C GLU A 101 -36.17 12.65 -24.10
N ARG A 102 -35.62 12.01 -23.06
CA ARG A 102 -34.68 12.59 -22.08
C ARG A 102 -33.32 11.88 -22.02
N ALA A 103 -33.29 10.58 -22.31
CA ALA A 103 -32.09 9.76 -22.35
C ALA A 103 -31.05 10.38 -23.28
N GLY A 104 -29.81 10.54 -22.81
CA GLY A 104 -28.72 11.14 -23.57
C GLY A 104 -28.82 12.65 -23.76
N LYS A 105 -29.84 13.33 -23.21
CA LYS A 105 -30.02 14.78 -23.32
C LYS A 105 -29.60 15.52 -22.05
N ALA A 106 -29.08 16.73 -22.25
CA ALA A 106 -28.74 17.63 -21.16
C ALA A 106 -30.01 18.24 -20.54
N VAL A 107 -30.07 18.28 -19.21
CA VAL A 107 -31.11 18.93 -18.43
C VAL A 107 -30.46 19.82 -17.38
N GLN A 108 -31.00 21.02 -17.22
CA GLN A 108 -30.62 21.91 -16.14
C GLN A 108 -31.52 21.67 -14.93
N VAL A 109 -30.90 21.37 -13.78
CA VAL A 109 -31.56 21.26 -12.48
C VAL A 109 -30.90 22.27 -11.54
N GLU A 110 -31.69 23.24 -11.09
CA GLU A 110 -31.19 24.39 -10.32
C GLU A 110 -30.01 25.08 -11.08
N SER A 111 -28.82 25.15 -10.49
CA SER A 111 -27.62 25.72 -11.13
C SER A 111 -26.82 24.73 -11.98
N THR A 112 -27.16 23.43 -11.96
CA THR A 112 -26.32 22.37 -12.52
C THR A 112 -26.92 21.79 -13.79
N THR A 113 -26.12 21.72 -14.86
CA THR A 113 -26.53 21.08 -16.13
C THR A 113 -25.85 19.74 -16.28
N GLY A 114 -26.60 18.68 -16.57
CA GLY A 114 -26.07 17.33 -16.74
C GLY A 114 -26.89 16.48 -17.68
N THR A 115 -26.27 15.43 -18.23
CA THR A 115 -26.93 14.47 -19.12
C THR A 115 -27.66 13.40 -18.31
N ILE A 116 -28.92 13.12 -18.66
CA ILE A 116 -29.67 12.04 -18.03
C ILE A 116 -29.43 10.72 -18.79
N ASN A 117 -28.77 9.77 -18.15
CA ASN A 117 -28.42 8.46 -18.70
C ASN A 117 -29.03 7.27 -17.94
N THR A 118 -29.52 7.48 -16.71
CA THR A 118 -30.04 6.38 -15.88
C THR A 118 -31.36 6.77 -15.24
N PHE A 119 -32.33 5.86 -15.30
CA PHE A 119 -33.68 6.01 -14.77
C PHE A 119 -34.04 4.84 -13.86
N ILE A 120 -34.86 5.10 -12.86
CA ILE A 120 -35.52 4.09 -12.04
C ILE A 120 -37.01 4.06 -12.38
N VAL A 121 -37.54 2.84 -12.51
CA VAL A 121 -38.94 2.55 -12.80
C VAL A 121 -39.51 1.77 -11.63
N GLU A 122 -40.68 2.19 -11.15
CA GLU A 122 -41.33 1.62 -9.96
C GLU A 122 -42.85 1.55 -10.18
N PRO A 123 -43.59 0.66 -9.49
CA PRO A 123 -45.05 0.70 -9.52
C PRO A 123 -45.60 1.99 -8.93
N PHE A 124 -46.59 2.58 -9.61
CA PHE A 124 -47.37 3.69 -9.07
C PHE A 124 -48.24 3.20 -7.91
N LEU A 125 -48.13 3.87 -6.77
CA LEU A 125 -48.91 3.62 -5.57
C LEU A 125 -49.88 4.78 -5.34
N PRO A 126 -51.18 4.64 -5.61
CA PRO A 126 -52.17 5.62 -5.19
C PRO A 126 -52.26 5.63 -3.66
N HIS A 127 -52.11 6.80 -3.03
CA HIS A 127 -52.17 6.95 -1.58
C HIS A 127 -52.65 8.36 -1.18
N PRO A 128 -53.35 8.51 -0.06
CA PRO A 128 -53.68 9.83 0.50
C PRO A 128 -52.47 10.53 1.11
N SER A 129 -52.40 11.87 1.06
CA SER A 129 -51.28 12.64 1.60
C SER A 129 -51.07 12.47 3.11
N HIS A 130 -52.12 12.19 3.89
CA HIS A 130 -51.99 11.95 5.35
C HIS A 130 -51.26 10.64 5.69
N THR A 131 -50.95 9.82 4.68
CA THR A 131 -50.17 8.59 4.83
C THR A 131 -48.68 8.80 4.54
N GLU A 132 -48.26 10.01 4.15
CA GLU A 132 -46.87 10.37 3.87
C GLU A 132 -46.13 10.79 5.15
N TYR A 133 -45.03 10.10 5.45
CA TYR A 133 -44.12 10.36 6.56
C TYR A 133 -42.71 10.64 6.03
N TYR A 134 -41.87 11.15 6.90
CA TYR A 134 -40.43 11.33 6.65
C TYR A 134 -39.63 10.54 7.67
N VAL A 135 -38.58 9.84 7.23
CA VAL A 135 -37.55 9.29 8.11
C VAL A 135 -36.16 9.52 7.55
N CYS A 136 -35.22 9.89 8.42
CA CYS A 136 -33.80 9.94 8.09
C CYS A 136 -32.97 9.37 9.24
N ILE A 137 -31.91 8.63 8.93
CA ILE A 137 -30.89 8.18 9.86
C ILE A 137 -29.56 8.77 9.38
N ASN A 138 -28.90 9.53 10.24
CA ASN A 138 -27.63 10.17 9.94
C ASN A 138 -26.61 9.90 11.04
N SER A 139 -25.41 9.47 10.66
CA SER A 139 -24.32 9.27 11.62
C SER A 139 -23.67 10.61 11.96
N VAL A 140 -23.52 10.84 13.26
CA VAL A 140 -22.79 11.96 13.87
C VAL A 140 -21.70 11.41 14.81
N ARG A 141 -20.89 12.30 15.39
CA ARG A 141 -19.77 11.92 16.26
C ARG A 141 -20.24 11.16 17.51
N GLU A 142 -21.38 11.56 18.06
CA GLU A 142 -21.96 11.04 19.30
C GLU A 142 -22.75 9.74 19.11
N GLY A 143 -23.12 9.40 17.88
CA GLY A 143 -24.02 8.28 17.61
C GLY A 143 -24.75 8.42 16.28
N ASP A 144 -25.88 7.74 16.13
CA ASP A 144 -26.74 7.85 14.97
C ASP A 144 -28.04 8.57 15.36
N ILE A 145 -28.41 9.62 14.62
CA ILE A 145 -29.64 10.37 14.88
C ILE A 145 -30.72 9.86 13.92
N ILE A 146 -31.85 9.41 14.48
CA ILE A 146 -33.08 9.16 13.74
C ILE A 146 -33.93 10.43 13.77
N LEU A 147 -34.25 10.97 12.60
CA LEU A 147 -35.20 12.05 12.39
C LEU A 147 -36.52 11.49 11.87
N PHE A 148 -37.64 11.95 12.41
CA PHE A 148 -38.98 11.56 11.95
C PHE A 148 -39.94 12.76 11.95
N THR A 149 -40.78 12.87 10.92
CA THR A 149 -41.96 13.75 10.96
C THR A 149 -43.17 13.10 10.28
N HIS A 150 -44.35 13.48 10.78
CA HIS A 150 -45.66 13.08 10.25
C HIS A 150 -46.11 13.88 9.02
N GLU A 151 -45.39 14.96 8.69
CA GLU A 151 -45.61 15.77 7.49
C GLU A 151 -44.61 15.37 6.39
N GLY A 152 -44.77 14.19 5.78
CA GLY A 152 -43.89 13.75 4.68
C GLY A 152 -44.18 14.43 3.34
N GLY A 153 -43.52 13.94 2.29
CA GLY A 153 -43.82 14.30 0.90
C GLY A 153 -42.99 15.46 0.35
N ILE A 154 -43.42 15.98 -0.80
CA ILE A 154 -42.68 17.00 -1.59
C ILE A 154 -42.62 18.36 -0.88
N GLU A 155 -43.59 18.66 -0.02
CA GLU A 155 -43.73 19.95 0.68
C GLU A 155 -43.34 19.90 2.17
N VAL A 156 -42.47 18.95 2.56
CA VAL A 156 -41.99 18.81 3.95
C VAL A 156 -41.38 20.10 4.53
N GLY A 157 -40.75 20.94 3.71
CA GLY A 157 -40.13 22.21 4.15
C GLY A 157 -38.78 22.00 4.87
N ASP A 158 -38.51 22.81 5.89
CA ASP A 158 -37.30 22.68 6.73
C ASP A 158 -37.46 21.51 7.72
N VAL A 159 -36.91 20.36 7.33
CA VAL A 159 -37.05 19.11 8.10
C VAL A 159 -36.26 19.16 9.40
N ASP A 160 -35.12 19.83 9.45
CA ASP A 160 -34.28 19.89 10.64
C ASP A 160 -34.94 20.64 11.80
N ALA A 161 -35.81 21.60 11.48
CA ALA A 161 -36.63 22.34 12.43
C ALA A 161 -37.91 21.59 12.83
N LYS A 162 -38.51 20.83 11.91
CA LYS A 162 -39.80 20.15 12.12
C LYS A 162 -39.68 18.74 12.70
N ALA A 163 -38.64 17.99 12.33
CA ALA A 163 -38.52 16.59 12.66
C ALA A 163 -38.14 16.37 14.12
N LEU A 164 -38.80 15.38 14.73
CA LEU A 164 -38.45 14.85 16.03
C LEU A 164 -37.15 14.05 15.89
N LYS A 165 -36.26 14.17 16.88
CA LYS A 165 -34.91 13.61 16.84
C LYS A 165 -34.72 12.62 17.98
N LEU A 166 -34.17 11.45 17.67
CA LEU A 166 -33.76 10.43 18.64
C LEU A 166 -32.30 10.06 18.38
N LEU A 167 -31.43 10.33 19.34
CA LEU A 167 -30.02 9.94 19.27
C LEU A 167 -29.85 8.51 19.82
N ILE A 168 -29.24 7.64 19.03
CA ILE A 168 -28.75 6.33 19.46
C ILE A 168 -27.24 6.48 19.74
N PRO A 169 -26.80 6.46 21.01
CA PRO A 169 -25.39 6.61 21.36
C PRO A 169 -24.54 5.47 20.81
N VAL A 170 -23.27 5.73 20.54
CA VAL A 170 -22.33 4.71 20.02
C VAL A 170 -22.17 3.52 20.99
N ASP A 171 -22.12 3.80 22.28
CA ASP A 171 -21.98 2.83 23.38
C ASP A 171 -23.33 2.45 24.01
N GLY A 172 -24.44 2.98 23.49
CA GLY A 172 -25.79 2.79 24.02
C GLY A 172 -26.52 1.60 23.39
N SER A 173 -27.47 1.03 24.13
CA SER A 173 -28.45 0.12 23.55
C SER A 173 -29.50 0.88 22.75
N LEU A 174 -30.11 0.20 21.77
CA LEU A 174 -31.28 0.73 21.06
C LEU A 174 -32.37 1.10 22.10
N PRO A 175 -32.95 2.33 22.05
CA PRO A 175 -34.01 2.72 22.96
C PRO A 175 -35.21 1.78 22.92
N SER A 176 -35.97 1.70 24.02
CA SER A 176 -37.14 0.81 24.10
C SER A 176 -38.19 1.17 23.05
N ARG A 177 -39.07 0.21 22.70
CA ARG A 177 -40.17 0.43 21.76
C ARG A 177 -41.04 1.61 22.17
N GLU A 178 -41.33 1.74 23.46
CA GLU A 178 -42.10 2.82 24.06
C GLU A 178 -41.37 4.17 23.92
N THR A 179 -40.05 4.18 24.07
CA THR A 179 -39.23 5.38 23.90
C THR A 179 -39.22 5.84 22.44
N ILE A 180 -39.06 4.92 21.49
CA ILE A 180 -39.14 5.20 20.05
C ILE A 180 -40.51 5.80 19.72
N SER A 181 -41.59 5.15 20.17
CA SER A 181 -42.97 5.59 19.93
C SER A 181 -43.26 6.97 20.52
N SER A 182 -42.92 7.18 21.80
CA SER A 182 -43.19 8.43 22.52
C SER A 182 -42.29 9.60 22.11
N THR A 183 -41.11 9.34 21.51
CA THR A 183 -40.19 10.39 21.06
C THR A 183 -40.38 10.75 19.60
N LEU A 184 -40.52 9.76 18.70
CA LEU A 184 -40.57 10.00 17.26
C LEU A 184 -41.97 10.01 16.69
N LEU A 185 -42.94 9.31 17.30
CA LEU A 185 -44.25 9.07 16.71
C LEU A 185 -45.39 9.81 17.44
N THR A 186 -45.10 10.92 18.13
CA THR A 186 -46.07 11.68 18.95
C THR A 186 -47.31 12.14 18.16
N HIS A 187 -47.12 12.49 16.88
CA HIS A 187 -48.17 13.00 15.99
C HIS A 187 -48.72 11.93 15.03
N VAL A 188 -48.35 10.67 15.20
CA VAL A 188 -48.83 9.56 14.38
C VAL A 188 -50.10 8.95 15.00
N PRO A 189 -51.12 8.59 14.19
CA PRO A 189 -52.28 7.81 14.65
C PRO A 189 -51.89 6.50 15.36
N GLU A 190 -52.57 6.17 16.46
CA GLU A 190 -52.22 5.06 17.35
C GLU A 190 -52.19 3.70 16.64
N ASP A 191 -53.10 3.49 15.69
CA ASP A 191 -53.22 2.28 14.87
C ASP A 191 -52.02 2.03 13.94
N LYS A 192 -51.20 3.05 13.65
CA LYS A 192 -49.99 2.96 12.82
C LYS A 192 -48.69 2.85 13.59
N LYS A 193 -48.68 3.31 14.86
CA LYS A 193 -47.44 3.45 15.64
C LYS A 193 -46.65 2.16 15.72
N GLU A 194 -47.30 1.07 16.08
CA GLU A 194 -46.61 -0.21 16.28
C GLU A 194 -45.92 -0.75 15.00
N VAL A 195 -46.55 -0.56 13.83
CA VAL A 195 -45.97 -0.98 12.54
C VAL A 195 -44.79 -0.09 12.15
N LEU A 196 -44.87 1.21 12.42
CA LEU A 196 -43.75 2.13 12.21
C LEU A 196 -42.60 1.86 13.19
N VAL A 197 -42.87 1.54 14.46
CA VAL A 197 -41.84 1.13 15.42
C VAL A 197 -41.11 -0.12 14.93
N ASP A 198 -41.84 -1.14 14.48
CA ASP A 198 -41.23 -2.37 13.92
C ASP A 198 -40.32 -2.04 12.73
N PHE A 199 -40.76 -1.16 11.84
CA PHE A 199 -39.97 -0.73 10.70
C PHE A 199 -38.75 0.08 11.09
N LEU A 200 -38.86 1.05 11.99
CA LEU A 200 -37.74 1.87 12.45
C LEU A 200 -36.65 1.01 13.12
N ILE A 201 -37.04 0.01 13.91
CA ILE A 201 -36.10 -0.95 14.52
C ILE A 201 -35.35 -1.72 13.44
N ARG A 202 -36.06 -2.29 12.45
CA ARG A 202 -35.43 -3.06 11.37
C ARG A 202 -34.61 -2.18 10.42
N LEU A 203 -35.08 -0.97 10.15
CA LEU A 203 -34.38 0.02 9.33
C LEU A 203 -33.04 0.39 9.97
N TYR A 204 -33.03 0.63 11.29
CA TYR A 204 -31.79 0.87 12.03
C TYR A 204 -30.85 -0.34 12.00
N SER A 205 -31.38 -1.56 12.13
CA SER A 205 -30.56 -2.78 12.01
C SER A 205 -29.86 -2.90 10.65
N VAL A 206 -30.55 -2.58 9.56
CA VAL A 206 -29.94 -2.55 8.22
C VAL A 206 -28.93 -1.41 8.09
N TYR A 207 -29.28 -0.21 8.56
CA TYR A 207 -28.39 0.96 8.58
C TYR A 207 -27.05 0.60 9.25
N ALA A 208 -27.16 -0.06 10.40
CA ALA A 208 -26.02 -0.45 11.21
C ALA A 208 -25.17 -1.54 10.57
N ASP A 209 -25.78 -2.65 10.14
CA ASP A 209 -25.10 -3.85 9.65
C ASP A 209 -24.40 -3.65 8.29
N LEU A 210 -24.92 -2.73 7.47
CA LEU A 210 -24.39 -2.41 6.15
C LEU A 210 -23.51 -1.16 6.13
N HIS A 211 -23.20 -0.57 7.29
CA HIS A 211 -22.37 0.63 7.41
C HIS A 211 -22.87 1.80 6.54
N PHE A 212 -24.17 2.10 6.64
CA PHE A 212 -24.68 3.37 6.13
C PHE A 212 -24.13 4.53 6.95
N ALA A 213 -23.86 5.65 6.29
CA ALA A 213 -23.51 6.92 6.92
C ALA A 213 -24.66 7.95 6.84
N TYR A 214 -25.59 7.72 5.90
CA TYR A 214 -26.81 8.50 5.72
C TYR A 214 -27.85 7.63 5.03
N LEU A 215 -29.09 7.65 5.50
CA LEU A 215 -30.23 7.00 4.87
C LEU A 215 -31.48 7.85 5.10
N GLU A 216 -32.12 8.29 4.03
CA GLU A 216 -33.34 9.09 4.06
C GLU A 216 -34.40 8.43 3.19
N ILE A 217 -35.64 8.43 3.68
CA ILE A 217 -36.82 7.96 2.97
C ILE A 217 -37.87 9.07 3.00
N ASN A 218 -38.16 9.66 1.84
CA ASN A 218 -39.17 10.73 1.73
C ASN A 218 -39.89 10.76 0.35
N PRO A 219 -41.16 10.31 0.26
CA PRO A 219 -42.02 9.92 1.38
C PRO A 219 -41.85 8.45 1.78
N LEU A 220 -41.90 8.20 3.09
CA LEU A 220 -42.25 6.91 3.68
C LEU A 220 -43.76 6.82 3.81
N ILE A 221 -44.41 5.87 3.16
CA ILE A 221 -45.85 5.70 3.19
C ILE A 221 -46.21 4.66 4.25
N CYS A 222 -47.19 4.97 5.11
CA CYS A 222 -47.87 3.99 5.96
C CYS A 222 -49.38 4.07 5.71
N LEU A 223 -49.88 3.14 4.90
CA LEU A 223 -51.29 3.04 4.54
C LEU A 223 -52.13 2.67 5.76
N ASP A 224 -53.36 3.16 5.80
CA ASP A 224 -54.34 2.79 6.82
C ASP A 224 -54.67 1.28 6.72
N ALA A 225 -55.07 0.67 7.84
CA ALA A 225 -55.59 -0.69 7.82
C ALA A 225 -56.86 -0.77 6.96
N THR A 226 -57.01 -1.84 6.18
CA THR A 226 -58.24 -2.16 5.46
C THR A 226 -58.93 -3.37 6.09
N ALA A 227 -60.16 -3.68 5.68
CA ALA A 227 -60.88 -4.85 6.18
C ALA A 227 -60.10 -6.18 5.98
N ASP A 228 -59.22 -6.21 4.97
CA ASP A 228 -58.51 -7.42 4.53
C ASP A 228 -56.98 -7.37 4.77
N ALA A 229 -56.42 -6.23 5.20
CA ALA A 229 -54.96 -6.07 5.39
C ALA A 229 -54.58 -5.08 6.52
N PRO A 230 -53.54 -5.39 7.31
CA PRO A 230 -53.00 -4.46 8.31
C PRO A 230 -52.34 -3.23 7.65
N PRO A 231 -51.99 -2.18 8.43
CA PRO A 231 -51.23 -1.04 7.91
C PRO A 231 -49.97 -1.51 7.18
N ALA A 232 -49.77 -1.02 5.96
CA ALA A 232 -48.69 -1.45 5.07
C ALA A 232 -47.70 -0.31 4.82
N ILE A 233 -46.41 -0.64 4.88
CA ILE A 233 -45.33 0.32 4.63
C ILE A 233 -44.87 0.25 3.18
N HIS A 234 -44.61 1.41 2.59
CA HIS A 234 -43.95 1.53 1.29
C HIS A 234 -42.96 2.69 1.34
N TYR A 235 -41.79 2.56 0.70
CA TYR A 235 -40.81 3.64 0.64
C TYR A 235 -40.63 4.09 -0.81
N LEU A 236 -41.19 5.27 -1.13
CA LEU A 236 -41.29 5.74 -2.52
C LEU A 236 -40.03 6.46 -3.00
N ASP A 237 -39.27 7.07 -2.09
CA ASP A 237 -37.99 7.69 -2.40
C ASP A 237 -36.93 7.24 -1.40
N MET A 238 -35.69 7.05 -1.85
CA MET A 238 -34.56 6.82 -0.97
C MET A 238 -33.34 7.61 -1.41
N ALA A 239 -32.71 8.29 -0.46
CA ALA A 239 -31.39 8.87 -0.63
C ALA A 239 -30.45 8.25 0.40
N ALA A 240 -29.30 7.73 -0.03
CA ALA A 240 -28.39 7.03 0.87
C ALA A 240 -26.92 7.26 0.56
N LYS A 241 -26.10 7.18 1.62
CA LYS A 241 -24.63 7.14 1.54
C LYS A 241 -24.12 5.94 2.32
N LEU A 242 -23.24 5.14 1.71
CA LEU A 242 -22.50 4.08 2.38
C LEU A 242 -21.10 4.56 2.74
N ASP A 243 -20.57 4.08 3.85
CA ASP A 243 -19.15 4.25 4.16
C ASP A 243 -18.31 3.36 3.24
N GLN A 244 -17.69 3.94 2.20
CA GLN A 244 -16.87 3.19 1.25
C GLN A 244 -15.71 2.45 1.94
N THR A 245 -15.19 2.96 3.05
CA THR A 245 -14.06 2.32 3.73
C THR A 245 -14.43 1.00 4.39
N ALA A 246 -15.73 0.74 4.58
CA ALA A 246 -16.26 -0.54 5.04
C ALA A 246 -16.40 -1.60 3.94
N ASP A 247 -15.98 -1.33 2.69
CA ASP A 247 -16.09 -2.27 1.57
C ASP A 247 -15.44 -3.63 1.85
N PHE A 248 -14.33 -3.65 2.58
CA PHE A 248 -13.69 -4.92 2.94
C PHE A 248 -14.48 -5.77 3.96
N ILE A 249 -15.46 -5.16 4.64
CA ILE A 249 -16.36 -5.81 5.61
C ILE A 249 -17.69 -6.13 4.92
N CYS A 250 -18.25 -5.15 4.23
CA CYS A 250 -19.63 -5.16 3.74
C CYS A 250 -19.74 -5.38 2.23
N GLY A 251 -18.64 -5.34 1.46
CA GLY A 251 -18.62 -5.56 0.02
C GLY A 251 -19.36 -6.84 -0.42
N PRO A 252 -19.16 -7.99 0.24
CA PRO A 252 -19.94 -9.19 -0.05
C PRO A 252 -21.44 -9.03 0.25
N LYS A 253 -21.78 -8.31 1.34
CA LYS A 253 -23.17 -8.02 1.73
C LYS A 253 -23.86 -7.07 0.76
N TRP A 254 -23.12 -6.08 0.25
CA TRP A 254 -23.63 -5.13 -0.74
C TRP A 254 -23.82 -5.80 -2.10
N SER A 255 -22.88 -6.65 -2.50
CA SER A 255 -22.89 -7.32 -3.81
C SER A 255 -24.04 -8.31 -3.95
N ILE A 256 -24.32 -9.12 -2.91
CA ILE A 256 -25.39 -10.13 -2.97
C ILE A 256 -26.77 -9.50 -3.15
N ALA A 257 -27.02 -8.36 -2.52
CA ALA A 257 -28.30 -7.64 -2.65
C ALA A 257 -28.54 -7.15 -4.09
N ARG A 258 -27.52 -7.14 -4.95
CA ARG A 258 -27.58 -6.71 -6.35
C ARG A 258 -27.58 -7.87 -7.34
N ASP A 259 -27.62 -9.12 -6.88
CA ASP A 259 -27.70 -10.30 -7.75
C ASP A 259 -29.03 -10.26 -8.54
N PRO A 260 -28.98 -10.13 -9.89
CA PRO A 260 -30.19 -10.04 -10.71
C PRO A 260 -31.13 -11.23 -10.54
N LYS A 261 -30.59 -12.42 -10.23
CA LYS A 261 -31.38 -13.65 -10.03
C LYS A 261 -32.32 -13.58 -8.83
N LEU A 262 -32.07 -12.68 -7.87
CA LEU A 262 -32.95 -12.49 -6.72
C LEU A 262 -34.27 -11.81 -7.10
N TYR A 263 -34.25 -10.96 -8.12
CA TYR A 263 -35.40 -10.12 -8.50
C TYR A 263 -36.00 -10.50 -9.86
N ASN A 264 -35.23 -11.20 -10.70
CA ASN A 264 -35.67 -11.75 -11.96
C ASN A 264 -35.06 -13.17 -12.14
N PRO A 265 -35.77 -14.25 -11.74
CA PRO A 265 -35.27 -15.62 -11.85
C PRO A 265 -34.96 -16.05 -13.29
N SER A 266 -35.63 -15.43 -14.27
CA SER A 266 -35.42 -15.58 -15.71
C SER A 266 -34.29 -14.73 -16.27
N ALA A 267 -33.66 -13.85 -15.48
CA ALA A 267 -32.53 -13.06 -15.94
C ALA A 267 -31.37 -13.99 -16.32
N ALA A 268 -30.92 -13.87 -17.57
CA ALA A 268 -29.66 -14.48 -18.01
C ALA A 268 -28.52 -14.02 -17.09
N ALA A 269 -27.50 -14.87 -16.92
CA ALA A 269 -26.29 -14.51 -16.19
C ALA A 269 -25.76 -13.14 -16.68
N PRO A 270 -25.22 -12.29 -15.79
CA PRO A 270 -24.81 -10.93 -16.15
C PRO A 270 -23.98 -10.94 -17.43
N LEU A 271 -24.31 -10.03 -18.35
CA LEU A 271 -23.64 -9.84 -19.65
C LEU A 271 -22.12 -9.97 -19.50
N THR A 272 -21.64 -11.16 -19.85
CA THR A 272 -20.25 -11.44 -20.11
C THR A 272 -19.94 -10.77 -21.43
N ASN A 273 -19.31 -9.59 -21.39
CA ASN A 273 -18.50 -9.21 -22.54
C ASN A 273 -17.58 -10.39 -22.84
N GLY A 274 -17.66 -10.88 -24.07
CA GLY A 274 -17.37 -12.26 -24.44
C GLY A 274 -16.05 -12.84 -23.93
N THR A 275 -16.06 -14.18 -23.86
CA THR A 275 -14.93 -15.12 -23.73
C THR A 275 -14.32 -15.42 -22.35
N SER A 276 -14.89 -15.02 -21.20
CA SER A 276 -14.43 -15.60 -19.92
C SER A 276 -15.53 -15.93 -18.91
N THR A 277 -15.62 -17.20 -18.53
CA THR A 277 -16.28 -17.74 -17.32
C THR A 277 -15.47 -17.34 -16.08
N LYS A 278 -15.27 -16.04 -15.85
CA LYS A 278 -14.57 -15.56 -14.65
C LYS A 278 -15.50 -15.71 -13.44
N ILE A 279 -15.09 -16.55 -12.50
CA ILE A 279 -15.66 -16.60 -11.15
C ILE A 279 -15.35 -15.25 -10.49
N SER A 280 -16.38 -14.49 -10.13
CA SER A 280 -16.22 -13.27 -9.32
C SER A 280 -15.89 -13.63 -7.87
N ALA A 281 -15.17 -12.75 -7.17
CA ALA A 281 -14.85 -12.95 -5.75
C ALA A 281 -16.13 -13.05 -4.89
N ASP A 282 -17.15 -12.26 -5.24
CA ASP A 282 -18.42 -12.17 -4.52
C ASP A 282 -19.60 -12.57 -5.41
N ARG A 283 -20.73 -12.93 -4.78
CA ARG A 283 -22.00 -13.19 -5.47
C ARG A 283 -22.69 -11.85 -5.78
N GLY A 284 -22.97 -11.60 -7.06
CA GLY A 284 -23.56 -10.34 -7.53
C GLY A 284 -22.52 -9.26 -7.86
N PRO A 285 -22.91 -8.18 -8.54
CA PRO A 285 -21.99 -7.12 -8.95
C PRO A 285 -21.61 -6.19 -7.78
N PRO A 286 -20.34 -5.72 -7.71
CA PRO A 286 -19.88 -4.81 -6.66
C PRO A 286 -20.61 -3.48 -6.70
N ILE A 287 -20.85 -2.87 -5.54
CA ILE A 287 -21.58 -1.61 -5.41
C ILE A 287 -20.96 -0.50 -6.29
N VAL A 288 -21.81 0.34 -6.88
CA VAL A 288 -21.38 1.45 -7.72
C VAL A 288 -21.59 2.76 -6.96
N PHE A 289 -20.55 3.59 -6.92
CA PHE A 289 -20.62 4.95 -6.37
C PHE A 289 -20.67 5.97 -7.52
N PRO A 290 -21.86 6.43 -7.94
CA PRO A 290 -21.98 7.37 -9.05
C PRO A 290 -21.36 8.74 -8.73
N ALA A 291 -20.92 9.46 -9.76
CA ALA A 291 -20.57 10.87 -9.63
C ALA A 291 -21.82 11.73 -9.33
N PRO A 292 -21.66 12.93 -8.73
CA PRO A 292 -22.74 13.90 -8.60
C PRO A 292 -23.34 14.27 -9.95
N PHE A 293 -24.64 14.61 -9.98
CA PHE A 293 -25.29 15.10 -11.19
C PHE A 293 -24.54 16.32 -11.78
N GLY A 294 -24.43 16.37 -13.11
CA GLY A 294 -23.66 17.40 -13.82
C GLY A 294 -22.24 16.98 -14.20
N ARG A 295 -21.78 15.80 -13.74
CA ARG A 295 -20.48 15.24 -14.12
C ARG A 295 -20.57 13.74 -14.36
N ASP A 296 -19.91 13.27 -15.41
CA ASP A 296 -19.61 11.86 -15.62
C ASP A 296 -18.15 11.59 -15.24
N LEU A 297 -17.87 10.41 -14.66
CA LEU A 297 -16.48 10.00 -14.43
C LEU A 297 -15.79 9.80 -15.77
N THR A 298 -14.65 10.47 -15.96
CA THR A 298 -13.83 10.21 -17.15
C THR A 298 -13.17 8.83 -17.04
N LYS A 299 -12.72 8.28 -18.17
CA LYS A 299 -11.99 6.99 -18.19
C LYS A 299 -10.73 7.04 -17.31
N GLU A 300 -10.10 8.20 -17.28
CA GLU A 300 -8.90 8.50 -16.50
C GLU A 300 -9.20 8.55 -15.00
N GLU A 301 -10.30 9.19 -14.59
CA GLU A 301 -10.73 9.24 -13.18
C GLU A 301 -11.06 7.84 -12.65
N ALA A 302 -11.78 7.03 -13.45
CA ALA A 302 -12.08 5.64 -13.11
C ALA A 302 -10.80 4.79 -12.99
N TRP A 303 -9.79 5.02 -13.83
CA TRP A 303 -8.49 4.34 -13.75
C TRP A 303 -7.74 4.70 -12.45
N ILE A 304 -7.66 5.99 -12.10
CA ILE A 304 -7.02 6.43 -10.86
C ILE A 304 -7.77 5.89 -9.63
N GLN A 305 -9.10 5.91 -9.64
CA GLN A 305 -9.91 5.34 -8.56
C GLN A 305 -9.66 3.83 -8.39
N LYS A 306 -9.44 3.10 -9.49
CA LYS A 306 -9.07 1.68 -9.44
C LYS A 306 -7.68 1.47 -8.84
N LEU A 307 -6.69 2.30 -9.21
CA LEU A 307 -5.35 2.24 -8.63
C LEU A 307 -5.38 2.51 -7.12
N ASP A 308 -6.11 3.55 -6.70
CA ASP A 308 -6.33 3.92 -5.30
C ASP A 308 -6.94 2.78 -4.48
N GLY A 309 -8.01 2.15 -4.97
CA GLY A 309 -8.64 1.01 -4.29
C GLY A 309 -7.78 -0.25 -4.17
N SER A 310 -6.64 -0.31 -4.88
CA SER A 310 -5.72 -1.45 -4.89
C SER A 310 -4.49 -1.27 -4.00
N THR A 311 -4.41 -0.18 -3.24
CA THR A 311 -3.22 0.16 -2.45
C THR A 311 -3.55 0.85 -1.14
N GLY A 312 -2.59 0.88 -0.21
CA GLY A 312 -2.69 1.68 1.02
C GLY A 312 -2.24 3.14 0.86
N ALA A 313 -1.69 3.49 -0.31
CA ALA A 313 -1.45 4.88 -0.69
C ALA A 313 -2.78 5.57 -1.10
N SER A 314 -2.81 6.90 -1.14
CA SER A 314 -3.95 7.65 -1.68
C SER A 314 -3.58 8.24 -3.05
N LEU A 315 -4.43 8.00 -4.04
CA LEU A 315 -4.32 8.51 -5.40
C LEU A 315 -5.68 9.07 -5.83
N LYS A 316 -5.80 10.39 -5.96
CA LYS A 316 -7.08 11.03 -6.34
C LYS A 316 -6.91 11.89 -7.58
N LEU A 317 -7.89 11.86 -8.47
CA LEU A 317 -7.97 12.72 -9.64
C LEU A 317 -9.42 13.11 -9.90
N THR A 318 -9.62 14.38 -10.20
CA THR A 318 -10.86 14.97 -10.69
C THR A 318 -10.53 16.01 -11.73
N VAL A 319 -11.04 15.83 -12.94
CA VAL A 319 -10.93 16.75 -14.06
C VAL A 319 -12.03 17.80 -13.90
N LEU A 320 -11.62 19.05 -13.71
CA LEU A 320 -12.50 20.19 -13.51
C LEU A 320 -12.79 20.91 -14.84
N ASN A 321 -11.73 21.22 -15.58
CA ASN A 321 -11.79 21.86 -16.89
C ASN A 321 -10.74 21.20 -17.81
N PRO A 322 -11.12 20.25 -18.69
CA PRO A 322 -10.16 19.58 -19.56
C PRO A 322 -9.45 20.53 -20.54
N ASN A 323 -10.01 21.72 -20.78
CA ASN A 323 -9.41 22.76 -21.62
C ASN A 323 -8.61 23.81 -20.83
N GLY A 324 -8.60 23.71 -19.49
CA GLY A 324 -7.87 24.62 -18.61
C GLY A 324 -6.36 24.52 -18.82
N ARG A 325 -5.67 25.65 -18.67
CA ARG A 325 -4.21 25.72 -18.85
C ARG A 325 -3.41 25.33 -17.61
N VAL A 326 -3.99 25.37 -16.41
CA VAL A 326 -3.28 25.14 -15.13
C VAL A 326 -3.56 23.72 -14.65
N TRP A 327 -2.52 22.87 -14.68
CA TRP A 327 -2.59 21.48 -14.22
C TRP A 327 -1.77 21.30 -12.96
N THR A 328 -2.26 20.46 -12.06
CA THR A 328 -1.62 20.19 -10.78
C THR A 328 -1.34 18.69 -10.60
N MET A 329 -0.14 18.39 -10.11
CA MET A 329 0.28 17.05 -9.68
C MET A 329 0.93 17.21 -8.31
N VAL A 330 0.10 17.41 -7.29
CA VAL A 330 0.55 17.80 -5.94
C VAL A 330 0.51 16.60 -5.01
N ALA A 331 1.53 16.44 -4.17
CA ALA A 331 1.53 15.36 -3.19
C ALA A 331 1.03 15.78 -1.80
N GLY A 332 0.02 15.05 -1.32
CA GLY A 332 -0.66 15.26 -0.03
C GLY A 332 -2.01 15.97 -0.18
N GLY A 333 -3.06 15.41 0.41
CA GLY A 333 -4.42 15.97 0.38
C GLY A 333 -4.53 17.41 0.86
N GLY A 334 -3.96 17.74 2.02
CA GLY A 334 -3.95 19.13 2.51
C GLY A 334 -3.15 20.08 1.62
N ALA A 335 -2.02 19.62 1.07
CA ALA A 335 -1.21 20.43 0.18
C ALA A 335 -1.94 20.71 -1.14
N SER A 336 -2.57 19.71 -1.77
CA SER A 336 -3.30 19.92 -3.04
C SER A 336 -4.44 20.91 -2.90
N VAL A 337 -5.11 20.95 -1.74
CA VAL A 337 -6.11 21.96 -1.41
C VAL A 337 -5.47 23.35 -1.32
N VAL A 338 -4.35 23.50 -0.61
CA VAL A 338 -3.61 24.77 -0.47
C VAL A 338 -3.11 25.31 -1.82
N TYR A 339 -2.61 24.45 -2.71
CA TYR A 339 -2.25 24.87 -4.07
C TYR A 339 -3.47 25.32 -4.88
N SER A 340 -4.59 24.61 -4.75
CA SER A 340 -5.83 24.97 -5.44
C SER A 340 -6.39 26.30 -4.94
N ASP A 341 -6.32 26.55 -3.62
CA ASP A 341 -6.65 27.84 -3.00
C ASP A 341 -5.77 28.96 -3.56
N ALA A 342 -4.45 28.78 -3.63
CA ALA A 342 -3.52 29.78 -4.15
C ALA A 342 -3.80 30.12 -5.63
N ILE A 343 -4.04 29.11 -6.47
CA ILE A 343 -4.38 29.30 -7.89
C ILE A 343 -5.69 30.09 -8.02
N ALA A 344 -6.68 29.74 -7.20
CA ALA A 344 -7.98 30.39 -7.19
C ALA A 344 -7.91 31.84 -6.68
N ALA A 345 -7.14 32.10 -5.61
CA ALA A 345 -6.90 33.42 -5.05
C ALA A 345 -6.22 34.38 -6.05
N HIS A 346 -5.41 33.84 -6.96
CA HIS A 346 -4.80 34.60 -8.06
C HIS A 346 -5.69 34.77 -9.29
N GLY A 347 -6.97 34.38 -9.23
CA GLY A 347 -7.95 34.59 -10.30
C GLY A 347 -7.95 33.52 -11.40
N PHE A 348 -7.27 32.39 -11.20
CA PHE A 348 -7.15 31.31 -12.19
C PHE A 348 -8.06 30.11 -11.92
N ALA A 349 -9.10 30.25 -11.08
CA ALA A 349 -10.05 29.17 -10.77
C ALA A 349 -10.68 28.54 -12.04
N ASN A 350 -11.08 29.37 -13.01
CA ASN A 350 -11.68 28.92 -14.27
C ASN A 350 -10.68 28.21 -15.21
N GLU A 351 -9.37 28.44 -15.02
CA GLU A 351 -8.29 27.86 -15.81
C GLU A 351 -7.65 26.63 -15.11
N LEU A 352 -8.07 26.31 -13.89
CA LEU A 352 -7.64 25.12 -13.16
C LEU A 352 -8.27 23.87 -13.78
N ALA A 353 -7.44 23.04 -14.37
CA ALA A 353 -7.88 21.91 -15.18
C ALA A 353 -8.25 20.69 -14.35
N ASN A 354 -7.58 20.46 -13.23
CA ASN A 354 -7.81 19.32 -12.37
C ASN A 354 -7.58 19.64 -10.89
N TYR A 355 -8.29 18.91 -10.04
CA TYR A 355 -7.91 18.66 -8.66
C TYR A 355 -7.38 17.24 -8.55
N GLY A 356 -6.28 17.04 -7.84
CA GLY A 356 -5.74 15.71 -7.62
C GLY A 356 -4.64 15.70 -6.58
N GLU A 357 -4.42 14.53 -5.97
CA GLU A 357 -3.30 14.32 -5.06
C GLU A 357 -2.74 12.90 -5.13
N TYR A 358 -1.49 12.76 -4.71
CA TYR A 358 -0.88 11.48 -4.40
C TYR A 358 -0.18 11.51 -3.04
N SER A 359 -0.43 10.54 -2.16
CA SER A 359 0.14 10.48 -0.82
C SER A 359 0.13 9.06 -0.23
N GLY A 360 0.55 8.89 1.03
CA GLY A 360 0.65 7.56 1.65
C GLY A 360 1.82 6.71 1.10
N ALA A 361 2.91 7.35 0.68
CA ALA A 361 4.10 6.72 0.10
C ALA A 361 3.81 5.74 -1.07
N PRO A 362 3.24 6.24 -2.19
CA PRO A 362 3.03 5.41 -3.37
C PRO A 362 4.38 4.94 -3.94
N THR A 363 4.36 3.78 -4.58
CA THR A 363 5.51 3.22 -5.28
C THR A 363 5.89 4.06 -6.50
N GLU A 364 7.11 3.86 -7.02
CA GLU A 364 7.54 4.45 -8.29
C GLU A 364 6.54 4.17 -9.42
N ASN A 365 6.05 2.93 -9.53
CA ASN A 365 5.15 2.54 -10.61
C ASN A 365 3.76 3.16 -10.49
N GLN A 366 3.22 3.24 -9.26
CA GLN A 366 1.95 3.94 -9.02
C GLN A 366 2.06 5.42 -9.35
N THR A 367 3.17 6.05 -8.95
CA THR A 367 3.42 7.46 -9.26
C THR A 367 3.58 7.66 -10.78
N TYR A 368 4.22 6.72 -11.48
CA TYR A 368 4.32 6.73 -12.93
C TYR A 368 2.94 6.63 -13.61
N GLU A 369 2.09 5.69 -13.23
CA GLU A 369 0.75 5.57 -13.85
C GLU A 369 -0.13 6.79 -13.56
N TYR A 370 -0.01 7.37 -12.35
CA TYR A 370 -0.68 8.63 -12.00
C TYR A 370 -0.18 9.80 -12.88
N ALA A 371 1.13 9.99 -12.94
CA ALA A 371 1.76 11.06 -13.74
C ALA A 371 1.45 10.90 -15.23
N LYS A 372 1.58 9.69 -15.78
CA LYS A 372 1.23 9.35 -17.16
C LYS A 372 -0.20 9.74 -17.50
N THR A 373 -1.15 9.51 -16.58
CA THR A 373 -2.56 9.88 -16.79
C THR A 373 -2.74 11.40 -16.89
N ILE A 374 -2.11 12.17 -16.01
CA ILE A 374 -2.16 13.65 -16.07
C ILE A 374 -1.45 14.19 -17.32
N LEU A 375 -0.29 13.62 -17.67
CA LEU A 375 0.51 14.04 -18.82
C LEU A 375 -0.18 13.74 -20.15
N ASP A 376 -0.90 12.64 -20.22
CA ASP A 376 -1.78 12.37 -21.35
C ASP A 376 -2.87 13.44 -21.46
N LEU A 377 -3.59 13.75 -20.37
CA LEU A 377 -4.65 14.76 -20.37
C LEU A 377 -4.16 16.18 -20.74
N ILE A 378 -3.05 16.65 -20.17
CA ILE A 378 -2.51 18.00 -20.47
C ILE A 378 -2.02 18.13 -21.92
N THR A 379 -1.68 17.02 -22.58
CA THR A 379 -1.21 17.01 -23.98
C THR A 379 -2.32 16.72 -25.00
N ARG A 380 -3.59 16.79 -24.59
CA ARG A 380 -4.76 16.77 -25.48
C ARG A 380 -5.24 18.19 -25.83
N GLY A 381 -6.05 18.26 -26.89
CA GLY A 381 -6.80 19.47 -27.30
C GLY A 381 -6.04 20.36 -28.28
N LYS A 382 -6.58 21.57 -28.51
CA LYS A 382 -5.93 22.56 -29.37
C LYS A 382 -4.72 23.17 -28.66
N VAL A 383 -3.60 23.31 -29.37
CA VAL A 383 -2.42 24.00 -28.87
C VAL A 383 -2.75 25.46 -28.61
N ARG A 384 -2.44 25.94 -27.40
CA ARG A 384 -2.69 27.32 -27.00
C ARG A 384 -1.47 28.21 -27.25
N SER A 385 -1.70 29.49 -27.58
CA SER A 385 -0.62 30.46 -27.79
C SER A 385 0.11 30.83 -26.48
N ASP A 386 -0.63 30.88 -25.38
CA ASP A 386 -0.17 31.17 -24.01
C ASP A 386 0.33 29.93 -23.24
N GLY A 387 0.41 28.77 -23.92
CA GLY A 387 0.87 27.50 -23.37
C GLY A 387 0.03 26.96 -22.22
N LYS A 388 0.52 25.87 -21.61
CA LYS A 388 -0.05 25.28 -20.38
C LYS A 388 1.00 25.25 -19.28
N VAL A 389 0.56 25.06 -18.04
CA VAL A 389 1.43 25.03 -16.86
C VAL A 389 1.15 23.78 -16.05
N LEU A 390 2.21 23.09 -15.64
CA LEU A 390 2.14 21.93 -14.75
C LEU A 390 2.85 22.26 -13.43
N ILE A 391 2.10 22.24 -12.34
CA ILE A 391 2.60 22.45 -10.98
C ILE A 391 2.79 21.08 -10.30
N ILE A 392 4.05 20.67 -10.12
CA ILE A 392 4.44 19.45 -9.40
C ILE A 392 4.84 19.86 -7.99
N GLY A 393 3.84 20.02 -7.13
CA GLY A 393 3.99 20.65 -5.81
C GLY A 393 3.87 19.71 -4.61
N GLY A 394 3.98 20.32 -3.44
CA GLY A 394 3.45 19.79 -2.19
C GLY A 394 4.30 20.13 -0.96
N GLY A 395 3.75 19.82 0.21
CA GLY A 395 4.43 20.07 1.50
C GLY A 395 5.66 19.19 1.71
N ILE A 396 6.42 19.47 2.77
CA ILE A 396 7.55 18.61 3.18
C ILE A 396 7.03 17.26 3.66
N ALA A 397 7.36 16.18 2.94
CA ALA A 397 6.87 14.84 3.29
C ALA A 397 7.47 14.31 4.60
N ASN A 398 6.69 13.52 5.34
CA ASN A 398 7.15 12.84 6.56
C ASN A 398 7.78 11.47 6.26
N PHE A 399 7.25 10.71 5.29
CA PHE A 399 7.71 9.35 5.00
C PHE A 399 7.70 8.98 3.52
N THR A 400 6.95 9.69 2.67
CA THR A 400 7.01 9.51 1.21
C THR A 400 8.42 9.79 0.71
N ASN A 401 9.02 8.79 0.05
CA ASN A 401 10.33 8.94 -0.57
C ASN A 401 10.21 9.78 -1.86
N VAL A 402 10.74 11.00 -1.82
CA VAL A 402 10.66 11.96 -2.92
C VAL A 402 11.46 11.48 -4.13
N ALA A 403 12.63 10.88 -3.93
CA ALA A 403 13.44 10.34 -5.03
C ALA A 403 12.70 9.23 -5.80
N SER A 404 12.07 8.28 -5.10
CA SER A 404 11.31 7.19 -5.73
C SER A 404 10.07 7.69 -6.48
N THR A 405 9.29 8.59 -5.88
CA THR A 405 8.12 9.17 -6.56
C THR A 405 8.53 10.01 -7.77
N PHE A 406 9.60 10.81 -7.66
CA PHE A 406 10.11 11.61 -8.77
C PHE A 406 10.70 10.75 -9.89
N LYS A 407 11.29 9.58 -9.62
CA LYS A 407 11.69 8.64 -10.68
C LYS A 407 10.51 8.23 -11.54
N GLY A 408 9.36 7.93 -10.93
CA GLY A 408 8.12 7.60 -11.65
C GLY A 408 7.61 8.78 -12.49
N ILE A 409 7.61 9.99 -11.93
CA ILE A 409 7.24 11.23 -12.64
C ILE A 409 8.17 11.50 -13.82
N ILE A 410 9.49 11.44 -13.61
CA ILE A 410 10.51 11.67 -14.64
C ILE A 410 10.36 10.66 -15.77
N ARG A 411 10.08 9.38 -15.46
CA ARG A 411 9.81 8.35 -16.46
C ARG A 411 8.62 8.71 -17.34
N ALA A 412 7.53 9.19 -16.73
CA ALA A 412 6.35 9.64 -17.47
C ALA A 412 6.62 10.92 -18.28
N LEU A 413 7.33 11.91 -17.72
CA LEU A 413 7.70 13.13 -18.43
C LEU A 413 8.52 12.83 -19.70
N LYS A 414 9.50 11.92 -19.61
CA LYS A 414 10.28 11.46 -20.77
C LYS A 414 9.40 10.81 -21.85
N GLN A 415 8.42 10.01 -21.44
CA GLN A 415 7.50 9.37 -22.38
C GLN A 415 6.63 10.39 -23.14
N PHE A 416 6.21 11.48 -22.49
CA PHE A 416 5.34 12.50 -23.06
C PHE A 416 6.09 13.74 -23.61
N GLN A 417 7.41 13.65 -23.75
CA GLN A 417 8.28 14.77 -24.17
C GLN A 417 7.74 15.55 -25.38
N SER A 418 7.44 14.86 -26.48
CA SER A 418 6.97 15.49 -27.72
C SER A 418 5.63 16.22 -27.53
N GLY A 419 4.71 15.63 -26.76
CA GLY A 419 3.41 16.24 -26.46
C GLY A 419 3.54 17.50 -25.60
N LEU A 420 4.45 17.48 -24.62
CA LEU A 420 4.74 18.62 -23.73
C LEU A 420 5.34 19.81 -24.51
N GLN A 421 6.28 19.53 -25.42
CA GLN A 421 6.86 20.55 -26.30
C GLN A 421 5.82 21.15 -27.23
N ALA A 422 5.00 20.31 -27.88
CA ALA A 422 3.95 20.77 -28.80
C ALA A 422 2.94 21.69 -28.11
N HIS A 423 2.59 21.41 -26.85
CA HIS A 423 1.65 22.22 -26.06
C HIS A 423 2.31 23.37 -25.29
N LYS A 424 3.62 23.59 -25.45
CA LYS A 424 4.40 24.63 -24.74
C LYS A 424 4.18 24.57 -23.22
N VAL A 425 4.23 23.36 -22.65
CA VAL A 425 4.02 23.16 -21.21
C VAL A 425 5.21 23.71 -20.44
N ARG A 426 4.97 24.55 -19.42
CA ARG A 426 5.99 24.98 -18.45
C ARG A 426 5.79 24.26 -17.11
N ILE A 427 6.86 23.78 -16.50
CA ILE A 427 6.80 22.91 -15.32
C ILE A 427 7.42 23.62 -14.11
N PHE A 428 6.69 23.67 -13.00
CA PHE A 428 7.13 24.27 -11.74
C PHE A 428 7.09 23.22 -10.64
N VAL A 429 8.22 23.03 -9.96
CA VAL A 429 8.42 21.94 -9.00
C VAL A 429 8.80 22.49 -7.65
N ARG A 430 8.07 22.15 -6.59
CA ARG A 430 8.46 22.44 -5.20
C ARG A 430 8.19 21.23 -4.33
N ARG A 431 9.23 20.68 -3.69
CA ARG A 431 9.06 19.53 -2.80
C ARG A 431 10.17 19.42 -1.74
N GLY A 432 9.79 18.90 -0.58
CA GLY A 432 10.71 18.48 0.49
C GLY A 432 10.32 17.11 1.07
N GLY A 433 11.16 16.59 1.96
CA GLY A 433 10.96 15.30 2.64
C GLY A 433 12.04 14.26 2.31
N PRO A 434 11.84 12.97 2.66
CA PRO A 434 12.87 11.95 2.50
C PRO A 434 13.46 11.88 1.09
N ASN A 435 14.80 11.99 0.98
CA ASN A 435 15.59 11.95 -0.25
C ASN A 435 15.20 13.01 -1.30
N TYR A 436 14.68 14.17 -0.89
CA TYR A 436 14.25 15.21 -1.83
C TYR A 436 15.41 15.76 -2.68
N GLN A 437 16.62 15.83 -2.14
CA GLN A 437 17.79 16.39 -2.84
C GLN A 437 18.07 15.64 -4.14
N GLU A 438 17.97 14.30 -4.12
CA GLU A 438 18.14 13.46 -5.31
C GLU A 438 17.01 13.64 -6.32
N GLY A 439 15.76 13.66 -5.83
CA GLY A 439 14.59 13.89 -6.67
C GLY A 439 14.66 15.23 -7.40
N LEU A 440 14.93 16.31 -6.66
CA LEU A 440 15.07 17.66 -7.23
C LEU A 440 16.27 17.75 -8.18
N LYS A 441 17.41 17.15 -7.85
CA LYS A 441 18.57 17.08 -8.75
C LYS A 441 18.23 16.39 -10.06
N ALA A 442 17.56 15.24 -10.01
CA ALA A 442 17.14 14.51 -11.20
C ALA A 442 16.14 15.30 -12.05
N MET A 443 15.25 16.08 -11.42
CA MET A 443 14.30 16.95 -12.11
C MET A 443 14.98 18.15 -12.78
N ARG A 444 16.02 18.73 -12.17
CA ARG A 444 16.84 19.79 -12.81
C ARG A 444 17.57 19.28 -14.04
N LEU A 445 18.23 18.12 -13.93
CA LEU A 445 18.90 17.47 -15.05
C LEU A 445 17.93 17.09 -16.18
N LEU A 446 16.69 16.71 -15.84
CA LEU A 446 15.66 16.48 -16.85
C LEU A 446 15.36 17.76 -17.66
N GLY A 447 15.36 18.93 -17.04
CA GLY A 447 15.14 20.22 -17.72
C GLY A 447 16.10 20.49 -18.88
N GLU A 448 17.34 19.99 -18.79
CA GLU A 448 18.35 20.11 -19.86
C GLU A 448 18.02 19.29 -21.11
N THR A 449 17.23 18.22 -20.96
CA THR A 449 16.97 17.23 -22.03
C THR A 449 15.51 17.17 -22.49
N LEU A 450 14.56 17.60 -21.65
CA LEU A 450 13.13 17.51 -21.95
C LEU A 450 12.68 18.54 -23.01
N GLY A 451 13.40 19.66 -23.16
CA GLY A 451 13.10 20.70 -24.16
C GLY A 451 11.88 21.57 -23.82
N VAL A 452 11.48 21.60 -22.55
CA VAL A 452 10.48 22.52 -22.00
C VAL A 452 11.02 23.19 -20.73
N GLU A 453 10.48 24.35 -20.37
CA GLU A 453 10.90 25.06 -19.16
C GLU A 453 10.57 24.23 -17.90
N ILE A 454 11.57 24.03 -17.04
CA ILE A 454 11.40 23.42 -15.72
C ILE A 454 12.09 24.29 -14.66
N GLN A 455 11.33 24.77 -13.68
CA GLN A 455 11.88 25.47 -12.51
C GLN A 455 11.71 24.60 -11.25
N VAL A 456 12.81 24.42 -10.50
CA VAL A 456 12.88 23.43 -9.40
C VAL A 456 13.33 24.05 -8.09
N PHE A 457 12.42 24.06 -7.12
CA PHE A 457 12.53 24.68 -5.80
C PHE A 457 12.52 23.65 -4.66
N GLY A 458 13.21 23.96 -3.57
CA GLY A 458 13.32 23.12 -2.38
C GLY A 458 12.41 23.57 -1.22
N PRO A 459 12.62 23.03 -0.01
CA PRO A 459 11.89 23.41 1.19
C PRO A 459 12.24 24.82 1.72
N ASP A 460 13.32 25.42 1.22
CA ASP A 460 13.73 26.81 1.43
C ASP A 460 12.78 27.83 0.78
N THR A 461 11.97 27.39 -0.17
CA THR A 461 10.87 28.16 -0.78
C THR A 461 9.56 27.76 -0.10
N PHE A 462 8.72 28.73 0.29
CA PHE A 462 7.41 28.41 0.89
C PHE A 462 6.52 27.67 -0.11
N ILE A 463 5.65 26.79 0.41
CA ILE A 463 4.89 25.83 -0.39
C ILE A 463 4.20 26.43 -1.62
N THR A 464 3.52 27.58 -1.50
CA THR A 464 2.74 28.20 -2.57
C THR A 464 3.45 29.31 -3.33
N GLU A 465 4.70 29.66 -2.99
CA GLU A 465 5.43 30.74 -3.69
C GLU A 465 5.66 30.46 -5.18
N ILE A 466 5.66 29.19 -5.58
CA ILE A 466 5.78 28.81 -6.99
C ILE A 466 4.51 29.06 -7.80
N VAL A 467 3.35 29.26 -7.17
CA VAL A 467 2.06 29.47 -7.85
C VAL A 467 2.04 30.79 -8.63
N PRO A 468 2.28 31.97 -8.03
CA PRO A 468 2.33 33.23 -8.79
C PRO A 468 3.40 33.21 -9.88
N LEU A 469 4.55 32.58 -9.64
CA LEU A 469 5.61 32.40 -10.65
C LEU A 469 5.11 31.58 -11.85
N ALA A 470 4.43 30.47 -11.58
CA ALA A 470 3.86 29.59 -12.59
C ALA A 470 2.79 30.30 -13.43
N LEU A 471 1.96 31.12 -12.78
CA LEU A 471 0.87 31.87 -13.41
C LEU A 471 1.34 33.13 -14.15
N GLY A 472 2.55 33.63 -13.86
CA GLY A 472 3.09 34.87 -14.44
C GLY A 472 2.54 36.13 -13.77
N VAL A 473 2.17 36.05 -12.50
CA VAL A 473 1.63 37.17 -11.71
C VAL A 473 2.78 37.90 -11.00
N ASN A 474 2.98 39.17 -11.32
CA ASN A 474 3.96 40.02 -10.62
C ASN A 474 3.37 40.50 -9.29
N LYS A 475 3.66 39.79 -8.19
CA LYS A 475 3.41 40.27 -6.82
C LYS A 475 4.73 40.81 -6.25
N PRO A 476 4.80 42.02 -5.67
CA PRO A 476 5.93 42.39 -4.83
C PRO A 476 5.95 41.42 -3.64
N SER A 477 7.06 40.71 -3.44
CA SER A 477 7.18 39.75 -2.34
C SER A 477 6.95 40.48 -1.02
N ALA A 478 5.86 40.15 -0.32
CA ALA A 478 5.57 40.65 1.02
C ALA A 478 6.29 39.83 2.11
N ALA A 479 6.98 38.74 1.73
CA ALA A 479 7.78 37.96 2.65
C ALA A 479 9.09 38.70 2.95
N PRO A 480 9.53 38.80 4.23
CA PRO A 480 10.83 39.35 4.55
C PRO A 480 11.91 38.59 3.77
N GLN A 481 12.76 39.31 3.03
CA GLN A 481 13.91 38.69 2.37
C GLN A 481 14.75 37.98 3.43
N LEU A 482 14.91 36.66 3.29
CA LEU A 482 15.71 35.78 4.15
C LEU A 482 17.24 36.06 4.08
N ASN A 483 17.63 37.26 3.63
CA ASN A 483 19.00 37.72 3.48
C ASN A 483 19.53 38.24 4.83
N GLY A 484 19.93 37.33 5.73
CA GLY A 484 20.60 37.79 6.95
C GLY A 484 21.17 36.75 7.92
N LEU A 485 20.76 35.46 7.86
CA LEU A 485 21.10 34.49 8.91
C LEU A 485 21.84 33.23 8.47
N LEU A 486 22.33 33.18 7.23
CA LEU A 486 23.20 32.11 6.74
C LEU A 486 24.45 32.69 6.08
N THR A 487 25.35 33.28 6.87
CA THR A 487 26.75 33.38 6.46
C THR A 487 27.34 31.97 6.44
N THR A 488 27.51 31.42 5.24
CA THR A 488 28.43 30.31 5.00
C THR A 488 29.81 30.73 5.52
N PRO A 489 30.54 29.91 6.28
CA PRO A 489 31.93 30.23 6.59
C PRO A 489 32.70 30.20 5.28
N SER A 490 33.03 31.39 4.75
CA SER A 490 33.99 31.52 3.68
C SER A 490 35.31 30.93 4.18
N LYS A 491 35.79 29.87 3.53
CA LYS A 491 37.18 29.43 3.65
C LYS A 491 38.07 30.57 3.15
N GLN A 492 38.48 31.47 4.05
CA GLN A 492 39.64 32.30 3.82
C GLN A 492 40.87 31.40 3.98
N GLY A 493 41.55 31.18 2.85
CA GLY A 493 42.87 30.57 2.83
C GLY A 493 43.86 31.50 3.53
N GLY A 494 44.19 31.17 4.78
CA GLY A 494 45.35 31.70 5.49
C GLY A 494 46.35 30.57 5.68
N THR A 495 47.46 30.62 4.96
CA THR A 495 48.65 29.81 5.22
C THR A 495 49.20 30.15 6.60
N MET A 496 49.06 29.25 7.56
CA MET A 496 49.78 29.30 8.84
C MET A 496 50.49 27.99 9.10
N SER A 497 51.81 28.06 8.94
CA SER A 497 52.81 27.16 9.52
C SER A 497 52.65 27.13 11.04
N GLY A 498 52.50 25.95 11.64
CA GLY A 498 52.39 25.78 13.09
C GLY A 498 52.52 24.32 13.50
N THR A 499 53.65 24.01 14.14
CA THR A 499 54.08 22.71 14.68
C THR A 499 53.09 22.13 15.69
N MET A 500 52.79 20.84 15.55
CA MET A 500 51.97 20.07 16.49
C MET A 500 52.73 19.80 17.80
N THR A 501 52.11 20.12 18.94
CA THR A 501 52.49 19.59 20.26
C THR A 501 51.32 18.75 20.81
N PRO A 502 51.57 17.59 21.47
CA PRO A 502 50.51 16.74 22.00
C PRO A 502 50.02 17.22 23.37
N ALA A 503 48.71 17.15 23.60
CA ALA A 503 48.05 17.44 24.88
C ALA A 503 48.11 16.24 25.86
N PRO A 504 48.04 16.48 27.19
CA PRO A 504 48.31 15.47 28.22
C PRO A 504 47.09 14.61 28.59
N PRO A 505 47.29 13.42 29.20
CA PRO A 505 46.21 12.49 29.54
C PRO A 505 45.49 12.84 30.86
N SER A 506 44.17 12.68 30.86
CA SER A 506 43.28 12.80 32.04
C SER A 506 43.19 11.47 32.83
N PRO A 507 42.81 11.49 34.12
CA PRO A 507 43.21 10.46 35.08
C PRO A 507 42.32 9.21 35.09
N SER A 508 42.94 8.12 35.52
CA SER A 508 42.43 6.76 35.68
C SER A 508 41.38 6.63 36.79
N VAL A 509 40.28 5.92 36.49
CA VAL A 509 39.33 5.40 37.48
C VAL A 509 39.79 3.99 37.87
N GLU A 510 39.99 3.77 39.17
CA GLU A 510 40.42 2.52 39.78
C GLU A 510 39.39 1.39 39.65
N SER A 511 39.90 0.16 39.56
CA SER A 511 39.16 -1.10 39.47
C SER A 511 38.82 -1.66 40.85
N MET A 512 37.80 -2.53 40.93
CA MET A 512 37.83 -3.78 41.72
C MET A 512 36.56 -4.64 41.46
N GLY A 513 36.74 -5.88 40.98
CA GLY A 513 35.85 -7.03 41.28
C GLY A 513 35.13 -7.74 40.10
N ASP A 514 35.79 -8.75 39.51
CA ASP A 514 35.21 -9.90 38.76
C ASP A 514 34.78 -11.01 39.80
N PRO A 515 34.01 -12.11 39.53
CA PRO A 515 33.79 -12.78 38.24
C PRO A 515 32.40 -13.35 37.92
N LEU A 516 32.04 -13.32 36.62
CA LEU A 516 31.38 -14.41 35.87
C LEU A 516 31.30 -14.01 34.39
N ALA A 517 32.42 -14.25 33.71
CA ALA A 517 32.63 -13.95 32.31
C ALA A 517 31.82 -14.86 31.37
N GLY A 518 31.00 -14.21 30.54
CA GLY A 518 30.40 -14.77 29.33
C GLY A 518 30.18 -13.66 28.30
N HIS A 519 31.19 -13.45 27.43
CA HIS A 519 31.19 -12.63 26.20
C HIS A 519 30.26 -11.41 26.13
N GLN A 520 30.69 -10.24 26.65
CA GLN A 520 30.08 -8.95 26.29
C GLN A 520 30.75 -8.35 25.05
N ASN A 521 30.05 -8.36 23.91
CA ASN A 521 30.38 -7.54 22.75
C ASN A 521 30.26 -6.05 23.13
N GLY A 522 31.39 -5.34 23.25
CA GLY A 522 31.49 -3.98 23.81
C GLY A 522 30.82 -2.81 23.05
N ASN A 523 29.90 -3.07 22.10
CA ASN A 523 29.24 -2.04 21.29
C ASN A 523 27.70 -1.99 21.41
N ILE A 524 27.08 -2.86 22.22
CA ILE A 524 25.63 -2.88 22.43
C ILE A 524 25.28 -2.17 23.74
N VAL A 525 24.41 -1.16 23.68
CA VAL A 525 23.85 -0.47 24.85
C VAL A 525 22.51 -1.08 25.21
N SER A 526 22.36 -1.48 26.47
CA SER A 526 21.10 -1.89 27.07
C SER A 526 20.49 -0.75 27.90
N PHE A 527 19.16 -0.68 27.90
CA PHE A 527 18.41 0.30 28.69
C PHE A 527 17.55 -0.47 29.69
N GLY A 528 17.70 -0.13 30.98
CA GLY A 528 16.83 -0.66 32.03
C GLY A 528 15.39 -0.17 31.88
N HIS A 529 14.49 -0.74 32.67
CA HIS A 529 13.10 -0.28 32.72
C HIS A 529 13.07 1.08 33.42
N GLY A 530 12.37 2.04 32.83
CA GLY A 530 12.14 3.35 33.45
C GLY A 530 11.26 3.21 34.69
N LYS A 531 11.21 4.25 35.53
CA LYS A 531 10.19 4.34 36.58
C LYS A 531 8.89 4.84 35.93
N THR A 532 7.75 4.42 36.47
CA THR A 532 6.47 5.02 36.10
C THR A 532 6.41 6.45 36.66
N HIS A 533 6.11 7.41 35.79
CA HIS A 533 6.05 8.83 36.14
C HIS A 533 4.62 9.35 36.01
N GLN A 534 4.14 10.08 37.02
CA GLN A 534 2.89 10.83 36.92
C GLN A 534 3.16 12.16 36.22
N ARG A 535 2.41 12.45 35.16
CA ARG A 535 2.48 13.70 34.38
C ARG A 535 1.13 14.42 34.41
N PRO A 536 1.09 15.76 34.33
CA PRO A 536 -0.16 16.50 34.21
C PRO A 536 -0.97 16.04 32.99
N ALA A 537 -2.30 15.97 33.10
CA ALA A 537 -3.16 15.47 32.02
C ALA A 537 -3.05 16.28 30.71
N PHE A 538 -2.75 17.58 30.80
CA PHE A 538 -2.54 18.44 29.63
C PHE A 538 -1.21 18.15 28.90
N LYS A 539 -0.29 17.40 29.53
CA LYS A 539 1.06 17.11 29.03
C LYS A 539 1.24 15.60 28.81
N PRO A 540 0.63 15.01 27.75
CA PRO A 540 0.67 13.56 27.52
C PRO A 540 2.05 13.05 27.13
N PHE A 541 2.92 13.92 26.63
CA PHE A 541 4.28 13.58 26.22
C PHE A 541 5.31 14.48 26.92
N ASP A 542 6.42 13.89 27.34
CA ASP A 542 7.61 14.55 27.90
C ASP A 542 8.89 13.75 27.56
N ALA A 543 10.02 14.14 28.16
CA ALA A 543 11.32 13.54 27.91
C ALA A 543 11.47 12.11 28.47
N ASP A 544 10.54 11.66 29.32
CA ASP A 544 10.55 10.33 29.95
C ASP A 544 9.51 9.38 29.33
N THR A 545 8.65 9.86 28.41
CA THR A 545 7.69 9.02 27.66
C THR A 545 8.36 7.79 27.05
N ARG A 546 7.77 6.61 27.29
CA ARG A 546 8.14 5.34 26.66
C ARG A 546 6.94 4.78 25.90
N SER A 547 7.20 4.15 24.77
CA SER A 547 6.18 3.70 23.83
C SER A 547 6.38 2.27 23.37
N LEU A 548 5.27 1.60 23.07
CA LEU A 548 5.22 0.35 22.32
C LEU A 548 4.86 0.66 20.86
N VAL A 549 5.46 -0.06 19.92
CA VAL A 549 5.14 0.09 18.49
C VAL A 549 4.48 -1.19 17.99
N TYR A 550 3.21 -1.09 17.57
CA TYR A 550 2.50 -2.20 16.96
C TYR A 550 2.77 -2.22 15.45
N GLY A 551 3.38 -3.29 14.97
CA GLY A 551 3.85 -3.48 13.59
C GLY A 551 5.38 -3.45 13.46
N LEU A 552 5.90 -4.17 12.46
CA LEU A 552 7.34 -4.26 12.18
C LEU A 552 7.81 -3.04 11.37
N GLN A 553 8.11 -1.93 12.06
CA GLN A 553 8.42 -0.62 11.44
C GLN A 553 9.84 -0.11 11.77
N PRO A 554 10.90 -0.80 11.30
CA PRO A 554 12.28 -0.47 11.69
C PRO A 554 12.71 0.94 11.31
N ARG A 555 12.28 1.47 10.15
CA ARG A 555 12.66 2.83 9.73
C ARG A 555 12.01 3.90 10.62
N ALA A 556 10.74 3.74 10.98
CA ALA A 556 10.05 4.68 11.85
C ALA A 556 10.66 4.66 13.26
N ILE A 557 10.94 3.46 13.78
CA ILE A 557 11.56 3.27 15.10
C ILE A 557 12.97 3.86 15.12
N GLN A 558 13.80 3.60 14.10
CA GLN A 558 15.12 4.22 14.02
C GLN A 558 15.01 5.75 13.99
N GLY A 559 14.07 6.31 13.21
CA GLY A 559 13.84 7.75 13.18
C GLY A 559 13.36 8.34 14.51
N MET A 560 12.62 7.59 15.32
CA MET A 560 12.27 7.97 16.70
C MET A 560 13.50 7.97 17.60
N LEU A 561 14.32 6.91 17.55
CA LEU A 561 15.57 6.79 18.32
C LEU A 561 16.59 7.87 17.96
N ASP A 562 16.74 8.18 16.67
CA ASP A 562 17.61 9.25 16.20
C ASP A 562 17.12 10.62 16.71
N PHE A 563 15.80 10.85 16.67
CA PHE A 563 15.18 12.05 17.25
C PHE A 563 15.43 12.16 18.75
N ASP A 564 15.25 11.07 19.49
CA ASP A 564 15.47 11.01 20.93
C ASP A 564 16.92 11.37 21.28
N TYR A 565 17.88 10.81 20.54
CA TYR A 565 19.31 11.10 20.69
C TYR A 565 19.62 12.57 20.38
N ALA A 566 19.09 13.11 19.28
CA ALA A 566 19.24 14.53 18.91
C ALA A 566 18.64 15.47 19.97
N CYS A 567 17.56 15.05 20.64
CA CYS A 567 16.95 15.78 21.75
C CYS A 567 17.78 15.73 23.05
N GLY A 568 18.79 14.84 23.13
CA GLY A 568 19.57 14.60 24.34
C GLY A 568 18.84 13.76 25.38
N ARG A 569 17.89 12.91 24.96
CA ARG A 569 17.23 11.97 25.88
C ARG A 569 18.23 10.95 26.42
N LYS A 570 17.95 10.44 27.61
CA LYS A 570 18.77 9.40 28.26
C LYS A 570 18.36 7.99 27.87
N THR A 571 17.09 7.82 27.50
CA THR A 571 16.49 6.53 27.15
C THR A 571 15.73 6.64 25.82
N PRO A 572 15.76 5.58 24.99
CA PRO A 572 14.93 5.51 23.79
C PRO A 572 13.46 5.62 24.15
N SER A 573 12.71 6.38 23.35
CA SER A 573 11.27 6.49 23.49
C SER A 573 10.54 5.20 23.10
N VAL A 574 11.16 4.30 22.32
CA VAL A 574 10.60 2.98 22.01
C VAL A 574 11.14 1.94 23.01
N ALA A 575 10.23 1.26 23.71
CA ALA A 575 10.55 0.19 24.64
C ALA A 575 10.57 -1.18 23.96
N ALA A 576 9.57 -1.45 23.12
CA ALA A 576 9.44 -2.72 22.42
C ALA A 576 8.53 -2.61 21.20
N MET A 577 8.53 -3.70 20.42
CA MET A 577 7.67 -3.87 19.25
C MET A 577 6.69 -5.00 19.48
N ILE A 578 5.51 -4.90 18.86
CA ILE A 578 4.49 -5.94 18.84
C ILE A 578 4.24 -6.33 17.39
N TYR A 579 4.55 -7.57 17.05
CA TYR A 579 4.34 -8.12 15.71
C TYR A 579 3.74 -9.54 15.83
N PRO A 580 2.42 -9.70 15.59
CA PRO A 580 1.73 -10.98 15.78
C PRO A 580 2.21 -12.12 14.88
N PHE A 581 2.91 -11.79 13.79
CA PHE A 581 3.34 -12.75 12.79
C PHE A 581 4.79 -13.17 13.02
N GLY A 582 5.01 -14.35 13.59
CA GLY A 582 6.35 -14.89 13.83
C GLY A 582 6.59 -15.23 15.30
N GLY A 583 7.84 -15.54 15.65
CA GLY A 583 8.24 -15.83 17.02
C GLY A 583 8.85 -14.61 17.72
N HIS A 584 9.01 -14.72 19.04
CA HIS A 584 9.79 -13.76 19.83
C HIS A 584 11.21 -13.65 19.28
N HIS A 585 11.65 -12.43 19.02
CA HIS A 585 13.01 -12.14 18.59
C HIS A 585 13.42 -10.75 19.05
N VAL A 586 14.69 -10.41 18.87
CA VAL A 586 15.22 -9.07 19.12
C VAL A 586 15.58 -8.43 17.78
N GLN A 587 15.31 -7.14 17.65
CA GLN A 587 15.68 -6.37 16.48
C GLN A 587 16.74 -5.33 16.85
N LYS A 588 17.76 -5.22 15.97
CA LYS A 588 18.88 -4.31 16.14
C LYS A 588 18.54 -2.91 15.63
N PHE A 589 18.92 -1.91 16.42
CA PHE A 589 18.80 -0.48 16.13
C PHE A 589 20.07 0.28 16.54
N TYR A 590 20.15 1.56 16.22
CA TYR A 590 21.22 2.45 16.64
C TYR A 590 20.74 3.46 17.68
N TRP A 591 21.62 3.75 18.65
CA TRP A 591 21.52 4.85 19.60
C TRP A 591 22.76 5.73 19.48
N GLY A 592 22.67 6.76 18.63
CA GLY A 592 23.83 7.51 18.17
C GLY A 592 24.77 6.63 17.35
N THR A 593 25.98 6.36 17.86
CA THR A 593 26.98 5.50 17.21
C THR A 593 26.96 4.05 17.70
N ARG A 594 26.21 3.74 18.75
CA ARG A 594 26.19 2.42 19.38
C ARG A 594 24.97 1.62 18.95
N GLU A 595 25.06 0.30 18.97
CA GLU A 595 23.92 -0.56 18.69
C GLU A 595 23.05 -0.73 19.94
N THR A 596 21.75 -0.94 19.76
CA THR A 596 20.82 -1.35 20.81
C THR A 596 19.86 -2.40 20.29
N LEU A 597 19.28 -3.19 21.19
CA LEU A 597 18.37 -4.29 20.87
C LEU A 597 17.00 -4.00 21.46
N LEU A 598 15.97 -3.99 20.64
CA LEU A 598 14.58 -3.88 21.08
C LEU A 598 13.88 -5.25 20.95
N PRO A 599 13.17 -5.71 22.00
CA PRO A 599 12.43 -6.96 21.94
C PRO A 599 11.18 -6.83 21.06
N VAL A 600 10.85 -7.92 20.36
CA VAL A 600 9.64 -8.06 19.54
C VAL A 600 8.75 -9.15 20.17
N TYR A 601 7.55 -8.76 20.55
CA TYR A 601 6.53 -9.63 21.14
C TYR A 601 5.44 -9.97 20.14
N THR A 602 4.78 -11.12 20.33
CA THR A 602 3.67 -11.57 19.49
C THR A 602 2.31 -11.11 20.01
N SER A 603 2.21 -10.78 21.29
CA SER A 603 0.97 -10.29 21.93
C SER A 603 1.14 -8.93 22.60
N ILE A 604 0.07 -8.13 22.64
CA ILE A 604 0.07 -6.83 23.34
C ILE A 604 0.24 -7.05 24.85
N GLY A 605 -0.46 -8.04 25.42
CA GLY A 605 -0.42 -8.34 26.85
C GLY A 605 0.99 -8.66 27.37
N GLU A 606 1.81 -9.40 26.63
CA GLU A 606 3.19 -9.68 27.03
C GLU A 606 4.09 -8.44 26.92
N ALA A 607 3.95 -7.64 25.87
CA ALA A 607 4.72 -6.41 25.72
C ALA A 607 4.41 -5.42 26.86
N VAL A 608 3.13 -5.22 27.16
CA VAL A 608 2.67 -4.37 28.26
C VAL A 608 3.18 -4.89 29.61
N LYS A 609 3.07 -6.20 29.87
CA LYS A 609 3.56 -6.83 31.10
C LYS A 609 5.07 -6.64 31.31
N ASN A 610 5.87 -6.76 30.24
CA ASN A 610 7.32 -6.65 30.32
C ASN A 610 7.83 -5.20 30.26
N HIS A 611 6.98 -4.23 29.88
CA HIS A 611 7.33 -2.82 29.79
C HIS A 611 6.31 -1.95 30.55
N PRO A 612 6.27 -2.03 31.89
CA PRO A 612 5.31 -1.26 32.71
C PRO A 612 5.56 0.26 32.65
N ASP A 613 6.72 0.69 32.14
CA ASP A 613 7.09 2.09 31.95
C ASP A 613 6.53 2.69 30.63
N ALA A 614 6.02 1.86 29.72
CA ALA A 614 5.46 2.33 28.45
C ALA A 614 4.00 2.77 28.59
N ASP A 615 3.72 4.06 28.43
CA ASP A 615 2.38 4.66 28.54
C ASP A 615 1.81 5.13 27.20
N VAL A 616 2.56 4.97 26.11
CA VAL A 616 2.13 5.31 24.75
C VAL A 616 2.16 4.07 23.86
N LEU A 617 1.23 3.97 22.91
CA LEU A 617 1.30 2.98 21.84
C LEU A 617 1.17 3.65 20.47
N VAL A 618 2.11 3.35 19.56
CA VAL A 618 2.06 3.79 18.17
C VAL A 618 1.59 2.61 17.31
N ASN A 619 0.38 2.70 16.77
CA ASN A 619 -0.28 1.61 16.07
C ASN A 619 -0.16 1.73 14.53
N PHE A 620 0.71 0.92 13.93
CA PHE A 620 0.86 0.76 12.48
C PHE A 620 0.10 -0.46 11.92
N ALA A 621 -0.92 -0.96 12.63
CA ALA A 621 -1.87 -1.90 12.07
C ALA A 621 -2.48 -1.36 10.76
N SER A 622 -2.94 -2.26 9.88
CA SER A 622 -3.67 -1.82 8.68
C SER A 622 -5.08 -1.36 9.06
N SER A 623 -5.79 -0.66 8.15
CA SER A 623 -7.18 -0.26 8.36
C SER A 623 -8.12 -1.43 8.69
N ARG A 624 -7.72 -2.65 8.32
CA ARG A 624 -8.47 -3.90 8.57
C ARG A 624 -8.29 -4.43 9.99
N SER A 625 -7.15 -4.16 10.64
CA SER A 625 -6.82 -4.71 11.97
C SER A 625 -6.67 -3.65 13.06
N VAL A 626 -6.67 -2.36 12.71
CA VAL A 626 -6.53 -1.24 13.66
C VAL A 626 -7.67 -1.21 14.68
N TYR A 627 -8.89 -1.57 14.29
CA TYR A 627 -10.04 -1.61 15.21
C TYR A 627 -9.82 -2.61 16.35
N GLN A 628 -9.61 -3.89 16.01
CA GLN A 628 -9.43 -4.94 17.00
C GLN A 628 -8.17 -4.73 17.87
N SER A 629 -7.05 -4.35 17.25
CA SER A 629 -5.80 -4.09 17.99
C SER A 629 -5.96 -2.92 18.95
N THR A 630 -6.69 -1.86 18.58
CA THR A 630 -6.90 -0.71 19.47
C THR A 630 -7.82 -1.06 20.63
N LEU A 631 -8.91 -1.81 20.40
CA LEU A 631 -9.78 -2.27 21.48
C LEU A 631 -9.04 -3.16 22.50
N GLU A 632 -8.12 -4.02 22.03
CA GLU A 632 -7.25 -4.80 22.92
C GLU A 632 -6.32 -3.89 23.74
N VAL A 633 -5.69 -2.88 23.11
CA VAL A 633 -4.84 -1.90 23.79
C VAL A 633 -5.60 -1.14 24.90
N LEU A 634 -6.86 -0.77 24.65
CA LEU A 634 -7.71 -0.05 25.62
C LEU A 634 -8.08 -0.89 26.86
N GLN A 635 -7.79 -2.20 26.88
CA GLN A 635 -7.94 -3.03 28.08
C GLN A 635 -6.81 -2.79 29.10
N PHE A 636 -5.70 -2.18 28.69
CA PHE A 636 -4.52 -1.97 29.53
C PHE A 636 -4.47 -0.54 30.08
N PRO A 637 -4.82 -0.31 31.36
CA PRO A 637 -4.94 1.03 31.93
C PRO A 637 -3.61 1.80 32.01
N GLN A 638 -2.46 1.14 31.81
CA GLN A 638 -1.17 1.83 31.76
C GLN A 638 -1.03 2.71 30.50
N ILE A 639 -1.70 2.35 29.41
CA ILE A 639 -1.62 3.10 28.15
C ILE A 639 -2.53 4.33 28.26
N LYS A 640 -1.93 5.51 28.10
CA LYS A 640 -2.61 6.82 28.23
C LYS A 640 -2.79 7.53 26.89
N ALA A 641 -1.98 7.20 25.89
CA ALA A 641 -2.14 7.71 24.54
C ALA A 641 -1.87 6.63 23.49
N VAL A 642 -2.69 6.62 22.44
CA VAL A 642 -2.53 5.73 21.29
C VAL A 642 -2.57 6.56 20.00
N ALA A 643 -1.59 6.36 19.13
CA ALA A 643 -1.56 6.96 17.80
C ALA A 643 -1.96 5.93 16.74
N LEU A 644 -2.97 6.25 15.92
CA LEU A 644 -3.53 5.35 14.91
C LEU A 644 -3.11 5.81 13.52
N ILE A 645 -2.09 5.16 12.94
CA ILE A 645 -1.48 5.61 11.68
C ILE A 645 -2.33 5.23 10.45
N ALA A 646 -3.12 4.16 10.55
CA ALA A 646 -3.93 3.62 9.47
C ALA A 646 -4.91 4.66 8.89
N GLU A 647 -4.91 4.83 7.56
CA GLU A 647 -5.94 5.57 6.83
C GLU A 647 -7.01 4.61 6.28
N GLY A 648 -8.25 5.09 6.17
CA GLY A 648 -9.36 4.32 5.64
C GLY A 648 -10.01 3.40 6.67
N VAL A 649 -10.11 3.87 7.92
CA VAL A 649 -10.84 3.19 8.98
C VAL A 649 -12.34 3.49 8.83
N PRO A 650 -13.22 2.47 8.89
CA PRO A 650 -14.66 2.69 8.87
C PRO A 650 -15.13 3.73 9.89
N GLU A 651 -15.98 4.66 9.46
CA GLU A 651 -16.49 5.78 10.25
C GLU A 651 -17.15 5.29 11.55
N ARG A 652 -17.88 4.17 11.48
CA ARG A 652 -18.46 3.51 12.65
C ARG A 652 -17.39 3.02 13.63
N HIS A 653 -16.38 2.31 13.14
CA HIS A 653 -15.29 1.80 13.96
C HIS A 653 -14.48 2.93 14.61
N ALA A 654 -14.24 4.03 13.88
CA ALA A 654 -13.56 5.22 14.42
C ALA A 654 -14.34 5.83 15.60
N ARG A 655 -15.68 5.90 15.50
CA ARG A 655 -16.56 6.35 16.60
C ARG A 655 -16.51 5.40 17.80
N GLU A 656 -16.59 4.09 17.56
CA GLU A 656 -16.51 3.09 18.63
C GLU A 656 -15.17 3.14 19.38
N ILE A 657 -14.05 3.30 18.66
CA ILE A 657 -12.73 3.53 19.26
C ILE A 657 -12.73 4.82 20.09
N LEU A 658 -13.25 5.92 19.54
CA LEU A 658 -13.33 7.21 20.20
C LEU A 658 -14.07 7.11 21.55
N HIS A 659 -15.28 6.56 21.57
CA HIS A 659 -16.09 6.47 22.79
C HIS A 659 -15.49 5.49 23.81
N ALA A 660 -14.95 4.36 23.34
CA ALA A 660 -14.22 3.43 24.21
C ALA A 660 -12.99 4.11 24.85
N ALA A 661 -12.27 4.95 24.11
CA ALA A 661 -11.12 5.67 24.63
C ALA A 661 -11.51 6.77 25.64
N ILE A 662 -12.61 7.51 25.38
CA ILE A 662 -13.16 8.48 26.34
C ILE A 662 -13.51 7.78 27.66
N ALA A 663 -14.22 6.65 27.61
CA ALA A 663 -14.59 5.87 28.78
C ALA A 663 -13.38 5.35 29.59
N LYS A 664 -12.23 5.18 28.93
CA LYS A 664 -10.98 4.72 29.55
C LYS A 664 -10.01 5.87 29.88
N GLY A 665 -10.33 7.11 29.53
CA GLY A 665 -9.45 8.27 29.72
C GLY A 665 -8.15 8.18 28.90
N VAL A 666 -8.22 7.63 27.69
CA VAL A 666 -7.09 7.44 26.77
C VAL A 666 -7.18 8.44 25.61
N ILE A 667 -6.08 9.11 25.30
CA ILE A 667 -5.98 10.02 24.15
C ILE A 667 -5.76 9.22 22.86
N ILE A 668 -6.60 9.44 21.85
CA ILE A 668 -6.44 8.81 20.52
C ILE A 668 -6.04 9.87 19.50
N ILE A 669 -4.81 9.80 19.00
CA ILE A 669 -4.34 10.67 17.90
C ILE A 669 -4.51 9.90 16.58
N GLY A 670 -5.40 10.37 15.71
CA GLY A 670 -5.82 9.64 14.49
C GLY A 670 -7.27 9.14 14.58
N PRO A 671 -7.72 8.24 13.69
CA PRO A 671 -6.95 7.56 12.63
C PRO A 671 -6.54 8.49 11.47
N ALA A 672 -5.89 7.91 10.44
CA ALA A 672 -5.40 8.62 9.26
C ALA A 672 -4.46 9.79 9.60
N THR A 673 -3.51 9.55 10.50
CA THR A 673 -2.53 10.55 10.93
C THR A 673 -1.10 10.08 10.77
N VAL A 674 -0.17 11.04 10.64
CA VAL A 674 1.26 10.78 10.85
C VAL A 674 1.62 10.71 12.34
N GLY A 675 0.76 11.29 13.19
CA GLY A 675 0.93 11.40 14.64
C GLY A 675 1.14 12.84 15.09
N GLY A 676 2.30 13.11 15.65
CA GLY A 676 2.64 14.37 16.28
C GLY A 676 4.08 14.40 16.77
N ILE A 677 4.54 15.60 17.11
CA ILE A 677 5.91 15.84 17.58
C ILE A 677 5.90 16.84 18.73
N LYS A 678 6.63 16.52 19.78
CA LYS A 678 6.96 17.42 20.88
C LYS A 678 8.47 17.57 20.94
N PRO A 679 9.03 18.61 20.30
CA PRO A 679 10.46 18.86 20.25
C PRO A 679 11.16 18.78 21.61
N GLY A 680 12.27 18.04 21.69
CA GLY A 680 12.99 17.78 22.95
C GLY A 680 12.39 16.65 23.80
N CYS A 681 11.24 16.12 23.45
CA CYS A 681 10.49 15.14 24.25
C CYS A 681 10.18 13.87 23.47
N PHE A 682 9.24 13.89 22.53
CA PHE A 682 8.76 12.66 21.91
C PHE A 682 8.27 12.92 20.50
N ARG A 683 8.47 11.95 19.61
CA ARG A 683 8.00 11.97 18.24
C ARG A 683 7.21 10.69 17.98
N ILE A 684 6.02 10.82 17.42
CA ILE A 684 5.20 9.68 17.02
C ILE A 684 5.63 9.22 15.62
N GLY A 685 6.21 8.03 15.54
CA GLY A 685 6.51 7.35 14.27
C GLY A 685 7.26 8.24 13.28
N ASN A 686 6.66 8.47 12.12
CA ASN A 686 7.30 9.18 11.02
C ASN A 686 7.17 10.71 11.07
N THR A 687 6.56 11.30 12.10
CA THR A 687 6.31 12.77 12.15
C THR A 687 7.59 13.60 12.10
N GLY A 688 7.69 14.57 11.18
CA GLY A 688 8.87 15.42 11.05
C GLY A 688 9.95 14.89 10.10
N GLY A 689 9.76 13.72 9.48
CA GLY A 689 10.65 13.27 8.41
C GLY A 689 12.01 12.74 8.85
N MET A 690 12.97 12.75 7.95
CA MET A 690 14.34 12.34 8.25
C MET A 690 15.04 13.36 9.16
N MET A 691 16.22 12.96 9.68
CA MET A 691 16.99 13.80 10.60
C MET A 691 17.38 15.16 9.98
N ASP A 692 17.61 15.22 8.67
CA ASP A 692 17.86 16.48 7.97
C ASP A 692 16.75 17.52 8.19
N ASN A 693 15.48 17.11 8.10
CA ASN A 693 14.34 17.98 8.37
C ASN A 693 14.16 18.28 9.86
N ILE A 694 14.41 17.30 10.74
CA ILE A 694 14.39 17.53 12.20
C ILE A 694 15.39 18.62 12.60
N LEU A 695 16.58 18.61 11.98
CA LEU A 695 17.60 19.63 12.21
C LEU A 695 17.24 20.97 11.56
N ALA A 696 16.82 20.95 10.28
CA ALA A 696 16.47 22.16 9.53
C ALA A 696 15.30 22.94 10.15
N SER A 697 14.24 22.23 10.57
CA SER A 697 13.09 22.80 11.28
C SER A 697 13.33 22.98 12.79
N LYS A 698 14.55 22.70 13.26
CA LYS A 698 14.98 22.82 14.65
C LYS A 698 14.04 22.10 15.65
N LEU A 699 13.64 20.88 15.33
CA LEU A 699 12.68 20.08 16.10
C LEU A 699 13.33 19.29 17.25
N TYR A 700 14.64 19.40 17.45
CA TYR A 700 15.37 18.75 18.55
C TYR A 700 15.27 19.51 19.90
N ARG A 701 14.60 20.67 19.92
CA ARG A 701 14.36 21.50 21.12
C ARG A 701 13.03 22.25 21.02
N ALA A 702 12.39 22.46 22.17
CA ALA A 702 11.10 23.12 22.25
C ALA A 702 11.20 24.65 22.01
N GLY A 703 10.31 25.17 21.18
CA GLY A 703 10.00 26.60 21.09
C GLY A 703 8.83 26.98 22.02
N SER A 704 7.96 27.90 21.58
CA SER A 704 6.82 28.39 22.39
C SER A 704 5.46 28.29 21.68
N VAL A 705 5.44 27.76 20.45
CA VAL A 705 4.24 27.73 19.60
C VAL A 705 3.70 26.31 19.50
N ALA A 706 2.43 26.10 19.86
CA ALA A 706 1.77 24.81 19.70
C ALA A 706 0.77 24.84 18.56
N TYR A 707 0.73 23.79 17.75
CA TYR A 707 -0.20 23.70 16.63
C TYR A 707 -1.06 22.44 16.65
N VAL A 708 -2.22 22.54 16.04
CA VAL A 708 -3.07 21.40 15.70
C VAL A 708 -3.54 21.52 14.24
N SER A 709 -3.48 20.40 13.51
CA SER A 709 -3.81 20.31 12.08
C SER A 709 -4.59 19.03 11.79
N LYS A 710 -5.43 19.00 10.76
CA LYS A 710 -5.95 17.73 10.20
C LYS A 710 -4.89 16.99 9.37
N SER A 711 -4.20 17.72 8.49
CA SER A 711 -3.24 17.14 7.55
C SER A 711 -1.87 16.89 8.17
N GLY A 712 -1.38 15.65 8.08
CA GLY A 712 -0.01 15.29 8.46
C GLY A 712 1.06 15.86 7.51
N GLY A 713 0.73 16.07 6.23
CA GLY A 713 1.66 16.75 5.30
C GLY A 713 1.84 18.21 5.68
N MET A 714 0.73 18.92 5.94
CA MET A 714 0.79 20.32 6.34
C MET A 714 1.34 20.51 7.75
N SER A 715 1.22 19.53 8.66
CA SER A 715 1.86 19.63 9.97
C SER A 715 3.38 19.76 9.86
N ASN A 716 4.01 19.10 8.88
CA ASN A 716 5.44 19.24 8.66
C ASN A 716 5.80 20.55 7.93
N GLU A 717 4.90 21.07 7.09
CA GLU A 717 5.03 22.41 6.54
C GLU A 717 4.92 23.49 7.64
N LEU A 718 4.01 23.31 8.62
CA LEU A 718 3.91 24.18 9.79
C LEU A 718 5.19 24.14 10.63
N ASN A 719 5.82 22.98 10.81
CA ASN A 719 7.13 22.91 11.49
C ASN A 719 8.18 23.79 10.79
N ASN A 720 8.24 23.74 9.46
CA ASN A 720 9.13 24.59 8.68
C ASN A 720 8.79 26.08 8.84
N ILE A 721 7.53 26.46 8.59
CA ILE A 721 7.08 27.86 8.73
C ILE A 721 7.39 28.40 10.13
N LEU A 722 7.06 27.66 11.19
CA LEU A 722 7.28 28.08 12.57
C LEU A 722 8.76 28.21 12.91
N SER A 723 9.62 27.33 12.38
CA SER A 723 11.07 27.43 12.57
C SER A 723 11.70 28.68 11.94
N LEU A 724 11.07 29.21 10.89
CA LEU A 724 11.52 30.39 10.16
C LEU A 724 10.92 31.69 10.69
N THR A 725 9.72 31.62 11.29
CA THR A 725 8.94 32.81 11.72
C THR A 725 8.92 33.03 13.23
N THR A 726 9.30 32.03 14.04
CA THR A 726 9.21 32.05 15.51
C THR A 726 10.45 31.36 16.14
N ASN A 727 10.47 31.14 17.47
CA ASN A 727 11.49 30.26 18.10
C ASN A 727 11.26 28.75 17.85
N GLY A 728 10.15 28.38 17.22
CA GLY A 728 9.85 27.02 16.77
C GLY A 728 8.68 26.36 17.52
N THR A 729 8.43 25.10 17.15
CA THR A 729 7.33 24.28 17.68
C THR A 729 7.58 23.87 19.13
N TYR A 730 6.58 24.00 20.00
CA TYR A 730 6.53 23.41 21.35
C TYR A 730 5.90 22.01 21.32
N GLU A 731 4.70 21.88 20.73
CA GLU A 731 4.02 20.61 20.51
C GLU A 731 3.12 20.75 19.27
N GLY A 732 3.17 19.76 18.38
CA GLY A 732 2.45 19.76 17.12
C GLY A 732 1.71 18.45 16.92
N ILE A 733 0.39 18.49 16.78
CA ILE A 733 -0.44 17.29 16.58
C ILE A 733 -1.18 17.37 15.23
N ALA A 734 -1.10 16.29 14.46
CA ALA A 734 -2.02 16.04 13.35
C ALA A 734 -3.15 15.13 13.86
N ILE A 735 -4.38 15.62 13.94
CA ILE A 735 -5.52 14.84 14.46
C ILE A 735 -5.98 13.74 13.50
N GLY A 736 -5.63 13.88 12.21
CA GLY A 736 -5.96 12.93 11.15
C GLY A 736 -7.03 13.43 10.18
N GLY A 737 -7.07 12.83 8.99
CA GLY A 737 -7.96 13.21 7.89
C GLY A 737 -9.33 12.49 7.89
N ASP A 738 -9.54 11.55 8.80
CA ASP A 738 -10.81 10.83 8.93
C ASP A 738 -11.92 11.74 9.48
N ARG A 739 -13.19 11.42 9.18
CA ARG A 739 -14.34 12.25 9.56
C ARG A 739 -14.49 12.40 11.08
N TYR A 740 -14.20 11.34 11.83
CA TYR A 740 -14.31 11.29 13.28
C TYR A 740 -12.94 10.98 13.90
N PRO A 741 -12.05 11.98 14.05
CA PRO A 741 -10.78 11.78 14.72
C PRO A 741 -11.02 11.49 16.21
N GLY A 742 -10.19 10.63 16.81
CA GLY A 742 -10.28 10.22 18.20
C GLY A 742 -10.09 11.36 19.21
N THR A 743 -9.33 12.38 18.84
CA THR A 743 -9.31 13.69 19.50
C THR A 743 -9.45 14.80 18.48
N SER A 744 -10.15 15.86 18.86
CA SER A 744 -10.53 16.98 18.01
C SER A 744 -9.62 18.20 18.23
N PHE A 745 -9.80 19.26 17.44
CA PHE A 745 -9.04 20.50 17.57
C PHE A 745 -9.12 21.09 18.98
N ILE A 746 -10.34 21.15 19.54
CA ILE A 746 -10.57 21.73 20.85
C ILE A 746 -9.87 20.93 21.96
N ASP A 747 -9.83 19.61 21.86
CA ASP A 747 -9.19 18.75 22.86
C ASP A 747 -7.69 19.06 22.99
N HIS A 748 -7.01 19.32 21.87
CA HIS A 748 -5.59 19.70 21.91
C HIS A 748 -5.38 21.17 22.28
N LEU A 749 -6.22 22.09 21.80
CA LEU A 749 -6.09 23.51 22.13
C LEU A 749 -6.34 23.81 23.61
N LEU A 750 -7.26 23.11 24.27
CA LEU A 750 -7.46 23.23 25.72
C LEU A 750 -6.25 22.72 26.52
N ARG A 751 -5.59 21.65 26.06
CA ARG A 751 -4.32 21.21 26.68
C ARG A 751 -3.23 22.26 26.52
N TYR A 752 -3.12 22.85 25.33
CA TYR A 752 -2.14 23.89 25.06
C TYR A 752 -2.43 25.19 25.83
N GLU A 753 -3.70 25.53 26.02
CA GLU A 753 -4.11 26.64 26.90
C GLU A 753 -3.65 26.38 28.34
N ALA A 754 -3.83 25.16 28.85
CA ALA A 754 -3.42 24.77 30.20
C ALA A 754 -1.89 24.68 30.39
N ASP A 755 -1.11 24.44 29.34
CA ASP A 755 0.35 24.33 29.44
C ASP A 755 1.01 25.72 29.51
N PRO A 756 1.67 26.10 30.62
CA PRO A 756 2.24 27.43 30.78
C PRO A 756 3.41 27.72 29.82
N ASP A 757 4.06 26.70 29.25
CA ASP A 757 5.17 26.88 28.32
C ASP A 757 4.70 27.27 26.90
N VAL A 758 3.44 27.00 26.59
CA VAL A 758 2.83 27.39 25.31
C VAL A 758 2.35 28.84 25.38
N LYS A 759 2.78 29.66 24.44
CA LYS A 759 2.47 31.10 24.38
C LYS A 759 1.64 31.51 23.18
N LEU A 760 1.71 30.76 22.09
CA LEU A 760 0.98 31.01 20.85
C LEU A 760 0.36 29.71 20.34
N LEU A 761 -0.91 29.77 19.94
CA LEU A 761 -1.65 28.65 19.39
C LEU A 761 -1.82 28.80 17.87
N VAL A 762 -1.71 27.70 17.14
CA VAL A 762 -1.95 27.65 15.69
C VAL A 762 -2.98 26.58 15.36
N LEU A 763 -4.03 26.97 14.64
CA LEU A 763 -5.08 26.07 14.16
C LEU A 763 -5.10 26.05 12.64
N LEU A 764 -4.75 24.90 12.05
CA LEU A 764 -4.94 24.67 10.61
C LEU A 764 -6.18 23.80 10.39
N GLY A 765 -7.30 24.47 10.16
CA GLY A 765 -8.59 23.86 9.84
C GLY A 765 -8.72 23.47 8.38
N GLU A 766 -9.86 22.91 8.00
CA GLU A 766 -10.13 22.47 6.63
C GLU A 766 -11.63 22.58 6.30
N VAL A 767 -11.98 22.68 5.02
CA VAL A 767 -13.36 22.54 4.55
C VAL A 767 -13.99 21.22 5.02
N GLY A 768 -15.29 21.24 5.32
CA GLY A 768 -16.04 20.08 5.80
C GLY A 768 -16.05 19.92 7.32
N GLY A 769 -17.20 19.52 7.87
CA GLY A 769 -17.45 19.43 9.31
C GLY A 769 -17.49 20.78 10.03
N VAL A 770 -17.73 20.76 11.34
CA VAL A 770 -17.98 21.96 12.18
C VAL A 770 -17.08 22.03 13.43
N GLU A 771 -15.98 21.26 13.47
CA GLU A 771 -15.11 21.18 14.65
C GLU A 771 -14.47 22.53 15.02
N GLU A 772 -14.16 23.39 14.05
CA GLU A 772 -13.61 24.73 14.29
C GLU A 772 -14.56 25.62 15.11
N TYR A 773 -15.89 25.42 15.00
CA TYR A 773 -16.87 26.19 15.76
C TYR A 773 -16.82 25.88 17.26
N ARG A 774 -16.44 24.66 17.65
CA ARG A 774 -16.23 24.32 19.07
C ARG A 774 -15.08 25.13 19.67
N VAL A 775 -14.06 25.42 18.86
CA VAL A 775 -12.95 26.31 19.25
C VAL A 775 -13.41 27.76 19.31
N ILE A 776 -14.21 28.21 18.34
CA ILE A 776 -14.81 29.55 18.34
C ILE A 776 -15.59 29.80 19.64
N GLU A 777 -16.43 28.87 20.05
CA GLU A 777 -17.21 29.00 21.28
C GLU A 777 -16.32 28.97 22.55
N ALA A 778 -15.22 28.21 22.54
CA ALA A 778 -14.24 28.21 23.63
C ALA A 778 -13.51 29.57 23.75
N VAL A 779 -13.21 30.23 22.63
CA VAL A 779 -12.63 31.59 22.63
C VAL A 779 -13.64 32.61 23.11
N LYS A 780 -14.88 32.59 22.57
CA LYS A 780 -15.95 33.52 22.98
C LYS A 780 -16.30 33.40 24.47
N SER A 781 -16.32 32.18 25.01
CA SER A 781 -16.59 31.93 26.43
C SER A 781 -15.40 32.23 27.35
N GLY A 782 -14.24 32.60 26.80
CA GLY A 782 -13.03 32.91 27.57
C GLY A 782 -12.32 31.68 28.14
N GLN A 783 -12.63 30.47 27.66
CA GLN A 783 -11.91 29.25 28.02
C GLN A 783 -10.51 29.21 27.41
N ILE A 784 -10.35 29.74 26.19
CA ILE A 784 -9.03 29.92 25.56
C ILE A 784 -8.73 31.42 25.50
N LYS A 785 -7.62 31.82 26.11
CA LYS A 785 -7.20 33.23 26.21
C LYS A 785 -5.91 33.53 25.46
N LYS A 786 -5.07 32.52 25.22
CA LYS A 786 -3.84 32.70 24.42
C LYS A 786 -4.18 33.09 22.98
N PRO A 787 -3.33 33.88 22.31
CA PRO A 787 -3.54 34.25 20.93
C PRO A 787 -3.57 33.00 20.04
N ILE A 788 -4.54 32.96 19.11
CA ILE A 788 -4.68 31.89 18.14
C ILE A 788 -4.54 32.45 16.72
N VAL A 789 -3.53 31.99 15.98
CA VAL A 789 -3.43 32.19 14.54
C VAL A 789 -4.11 31.01 13.85
N ALA A 790 -5.12 31.27 13.03
CA ALA A 790 -5.91 30.20 12.43
C ALA A 790 -6.18 30.41 10.95
N TRP A 791 -6.25 29.31 10.20
CA TRP A 791 -6.66 29.29 8.81
C TRP A 791 -7.35 27.97 8.48
N ALA A 792 -8.52 28.03 7.86
CA ALA A 792 -9.19 26.89 7.24
C ALA A 792 -8.88 26.86 5.74
N ILE A 793 -8.27 25.76 5.28
CA ILE A 793 -7.96 25.53 3.85
C ILE A 793 -9.21 25.01 3.10
N GLY A 794 -9.28 25.21 1.79
CA GLY A 794 -10.38 24.78 0.92
C GLY A 794 -11.34 25.90 0.52
N THR A 795 -10.86 27.14 0.48
CA THR A 795 -11.62 28.32 0.03
C THR A 795 -12.04 28.22 -1.45
N CYS A 796 -11.26 27.52 -2.27
CA CYS A 796 -11.53 27.29 -3.69
C CYS A 796 -12.79 26.45 -3.96
N ALA A 797 -13.29 25.71 -2.98
CA ALA A 797 -14.47 24.85 -3.13
C ALA A 797 -15.70 25.63 -3.63
N SER A 798 -15.87 26.87 -3.13
CA SER A 798 -16.96 27.78 -3.54
C SER A 798 -16.85 28.29 -4.98
N MET A 799 -15.68 28.13 -5.61
CA MET A 799 -15.40 28.62 -6.96
C MET A 799 -15.57 27.54 -8.03
N PHE A 800 -15.82 26.29 -7.64
CA PHE A 800 -16.09 25.19 -8.56
C PHE A 800 -17.58 25.11 -8.92
N ALA A 801 -17.87 24.75 -10.17
CA ALA A 801 -19.25 24.62 -10.66
C ALA A 801 -20.01 23.41 -10.08
N THR A 802 -19.27 22.43 -9.54
CA THR A 802 -19.82 21.20 -8.94
C THR A 802 -19.14 20.93 -7.61
N GLU A 803 -19.82 20.18 -6.74
CA GLU A 803 -19.26 19.74 -5.46
C GLU A 803 -18.04 18.83 -5.70
N VAL A 804 -16.90 19.21 -5.11
CA VAL A 804 -15.66 18.43 -5.18
C VAL A 804 -15.35 17.86 -3.81
N GLN A 805 -15.30 16.53 -3.71
CA GLN A 805 -14.73 15.83 -2.55
C GLN A 805 -13.21 15.93 -2.63
N PHE A 806 -12.59 16.59 -1.65
CA PHE A 806 -11.13 16.65 -1.52
C PHE A 806 -10.57 15.33 -0.96
N GLY A 807 -9.23 15.19 -0.96
CA GLY A 807 -8.54 13.92 -0.66
C GLY A 807 -8.86 13.30 0.71
N HIS A 808 -8.91 14.11 1.77
CA HIS A 808 -9.27 13.59 3.11
C HIS A 808 -10.75 13.23 3.19
N ALA A 809 -11.08 12.22 4.00
CA ALA A 809 -12.44 11.69 4.16
C ALA A 809 -13.46 12.76 4.54
N GLY A 810 -13.10 13.62 5.50
CA GLY A 810 -13.98 14.66 6.03
C GLY A 810 -14.09 15.92 5.19
N SER A 811 -13.35 16.03 4.08
CA SER A 811 -13.19 17.30 3.35
C SER A 811 -14.23 17.50 2.25
N MET A 812 -15.49 17.61 2.67
CA MET A 812 -16.65 17.92 1.84
C MET A 812 -17.63 18.77 2.65
N ALA A 813 -18.07 19.90 2.09
CA ALA A 813 -19.04 20.77 2.74
C ALA A 813 -20.46 20.42 2.28
N ASN A 814 -21.35 20.07 3.21
CA ASN A 814 -22.76 19.81 2.93
C ASN A 814 -23.66 21.04 3.21
N SER A 815 -23.08 22.10 3.80
CA SER A 815 -23.77 23.33 4.20
C SER A 815 -22.80 24.52 4.17
N ASP A 816 -23.32 25.76 4.17
CA ASP A 816 -22.46 26.97 4.19
C ASP A 816 -21.55 27.01 5.43
N LEU A 817 -22.05 26.53 6.58
CA LEU A 817 -21.28 26.44 7.83
C LEU A 817 -20.02 25.58 7.68
N GLU A 818 -20.05 24.56 6.83
CA GLU A 818 -18.93 23.66 6.58
C GLU A 818 -17.90 24.23 5.60
N THR A 819 -18.18 25.37 4.96
CA THR A 819 -17.24 25.99 4.01
C THR A 819 -16.05 26.62 4.74
N ALA A 820 -14.85 26.50 4.15
CA ALA A 820 -13.65 27.11 4.70
C ALA A 820 -13.78 28.64 4.82
N ALA A 821 -14.45 29.28 3.85
CA ALA A 821 -14.70 30.72 3.86
C ALA A 821 -15.58 31.15 5.05
N ALA A 822 -16.68 30.44 5.34
CA ALA A 822 -17.53 30.73 6.49
C ALA A 822 -16.80 30.53 7.82
N LYS A 823 -16.01 29.45 7.94
CA LYS A 823 -15.16 29.20 9.11
C LYS A 823 -14.14 30.31 9.34
N ASN A 824 -13.42 30.74 8.30
CA ASN A 824 -12.43 31.82 8.40
C ASN A 824 -13.08 33.16 8.82
N ARG A 825 -14.25 33.51 8.26
CA ARG A 825 -15.01 34.69 8.70
C ARG A 825 -15.44 34.59 10.18
N SER A 826 -15.94 33.43 10.59
CA SER A 826 -16.42 33.19 11.96
C SER A 826 -15.28 33.19 12.98
N MET A 827 -14.13 32.58 12.66
CA MET A 827 -12.93 32.64 13.49
C MET A 827 -12.44 34.09 13.64
N ARG A 828 -12.37 34.86 12.56
CA ARG A 828 -11.98 36.28 12.61
C ARG A 828 -12.91 37.10 13.50
N ALA A 829 -14.22 36.91 13.36
CA ALA A 829 -15.23 37.60 14.19
C ALA A 829 -15.14 37.22 15.69
N ALA A 830 -14.65 36.02 16.00
CA ALA A 830 -14.46 35.55 17.37
C ALA A 830 -13.15 36.01 18.03
N GLY A 831 -12.27 36.71 17.30
CA GLY A 831 -11.01 37.26 17.84
C GLY A 831 -9.75 36.47 17.47
N PHE A 832 -9.84 35.49 16.57
CA PHE A 832 -8.66 34.79 16.04
C PHE A 832 -7.89 35.71 15.08
N ILE A 833 -6.58 35.52 15.01
CA ILE A 833 -5.74 36.12 13.96
C ILE A 833 -5.86 35.25 12.70
N VAL A 834 -6.66 35.70 11.73
CA VAL A 834 -6.89 34.97 10.47
C VAL A 834 -6.31 35.76 9.30
N PRO A 835 -5.29 35.25 8.58
CA PRO A 835 -4.72 35.91 7.39
C PRO A 835 -5.73 35.96 6.23
N ASP A 836 -5.43 36.70 5.17
CA ASP A 836 -6.31 36.81 4.00
C ASP A 836 -6.18 35.61 3.06
N THR A 837 -4.94 35.12 2.88
CA THR A 837 -4.66 33.83 2.22
C THR A 837 -3.73 32.98 3.07
N PHE A 838 -3.58 31.70 2.69
CA PHE A 838 -2.57 30.83 3.31
C PHE A 838 -1.14 31.36 3.12
N GLU A 839 -0.85 32.09 2.03
CA GLU A 839 0.48 32.65 1.77
C GLU A 839 0.88 33.72 2.78
N ASP A 840 -0.10 34.39 3.38
CA ASP A 840 0.13 35.45 4.37
C ASP A 840 0.27 34.89 5.81
N LEU A 841 0.11 33.57 6.00
CA LEU A 841 0.24 32.91 7.30
C LEU A 841 1.62 33.15 7.95
N PRO A 842 2.77 33.05 7.25
CA PRO A 842 4.08 33.34 7.83
C PRO A 842 4.17 34.78 8.36
N VAL A 843 3.62 35.76 7.64
CA VAL A 843 3.64 37.17 8.03
C VAL A 843 2.80 37.39 9.30
N ALA A 844 1.61 36.79 9.37
CA ALA A 844 0.76 36.84 10.55
C ALA A 844 1.44 36.24 11.78
N LEU A 845 2.12 35.10 11.62
CA LEU A 845 2.85 34.42 12.69
C LEU A 845 4.02 35.26 13.22
N THR A 846 4.87 35.80 12.33
CA THR A 846 5.99 36.66 12.72
C THR A 846 5.52 37.85 13.54
N LYS A 847 4.48 38.55 13.07
CA LYS A 847 3.94 39.73 13.75
C LYS A 847 3.47 39.43 15.17
N VAL A 848 2.70 38.36 15.36
CA VAL A 848 2.18 37.98 16.69
C VAL A 848 3.31 37.52 17.61
N TYR A 849 4.26 36.73 17.07
CA TYR A 849 5.41 36.27 17.85
C TYR A 849 6.29 37.43 18.33
N GLU A 850 6.63 38.39 17.47
CA GLU A 850 7.40 39.57 17.83
C GLU A 850 6.71 40.42 18.90
N GLN A 851 5.38 40.55 18.83
CA GLN A 851 4.59 41.21 19.88
C GLN A 851 4.71 40.50 21.22
N LEU A 852 4.60 39.17 21.25
CA LEU A 852 4.74 38.39 22.49
C LEU A 852 6.15 38.46 23.07
N VAL A 853 7.18 38.55 22.23
CA VAL A 853 8.57 38.79 22.67
C VAL A 853 8.71 40.20 23.24
N ALA A 854 8.18 41.22 22.55
CA ALA A 854 8.23 42.61 23.02
C ALA A 854 7.48 42.81 24.35
N ASN A 855 6.39 42.08 24.57
CA ASN A 855 5.63 42.08 25.82
C ASN A 855 6.31 41.28 26.96
N GLY A 856 7.41 40.57 26.68
CA GLY A 856 8.11 39.73 27.66
C GLY A 856 7.40 38.40 27.98
N GLU A 857 6.35 38.04 27.22
CA GLU A 857 5.63 36.77 27.38
C GLU A 857 6.43 35.57 26.84
N ILE A 858 7.25 35.83 25.82
CA ILE A 858 8.22 34.88 25.27
C ILE A 858 9.63 35.42 25.50
N SER A 859 10.48 34.60 26.13
CA SER A 859 11.92 34.85 26.24
C SER A 859 12.67 33.80 25.41
N PRO A 860 13.18 34.16 24.22
CA PRO A 860 13.92 33.23 23.36
C PRO A 860 15.18 32.73 24.07
N LYS A 861 15.37 31.40 24.08
CA LYS A 861 16.56 30.77 24.65
C LYS A 861 17.70 30.73 23.62
N PRO A 862 18.97 30.75 24.07
CA PRO A 862 20.11 30.49 23.18
C PRO A 862 19.96 29.13 22.48
N GLU A 863 20.30 29.10 21.19
CA GLU A 863 20.30 27.87 20.40
C GLU A 863 21.40 26.93 20.90
N ARG A 864 21.12 25.63 20.94
CA ARG A 864 22.11 24.60 21.30
C ARG A 864 22.35 23.69 20.11
N ASP A 865 23.58 23.27 19.89
CA ASP A 865 23.86 22.27 18.87
C ASP A 865 23.39 20.88 19.33
N PRO A 866 22.65 20.12 18.51
CA PRO A 866 22.29 18.75 18.82
C PRO A 866 23.51 17.82 18.72
N PRO A 867 23.53 16.69 19.45
CA PRO A 867 24.56 15.67 19.29
C PRO A 867 24.71 15.21 17.84
N SER A 868 25.95 15.03 17.39
CA SER A 868 26.23 14.55 16.03
C SER A 868 25.81 13.10 15.86
N ILE A 869 24.92 12.83 14.91
CA ILE A 869 24.53 11.49 14.50
C ILE A 869 25.26 11.16 13.19
N PRO A 870 25.94 10.01 13.09
CA PRO A 870 26.57 9.60 11.84
C PRO A 870 25.55 9.50 10.70
N ILE A 871 25.98 9.85 9.50
CA ILE A 871 25.17 9.62 8.30
C ILE A 871 25.06 8.13 8.05
N ASP A 872 23.85 7.64 7.78
CA ASP A 872 23.62 6.26 7.39
C ASP A 872 24.46 5.89 6.15
N TYR A 873 25.08 4.71 6.17
CA TYR A 873 25.99 4.27 5.11
C TYR A 873 25.31 4.22 3.74
N LYS A 874 24.06 3.74 3.67
CA LYS A 874 23.31 3.67 2.41
C LYS A 874 23.05 5.07 1.87
N TRP A 875 22.70 6.01 2.76
CA TRP A 875 22.50 7.40 2.37
C TRP A 875 23.79 8.08 1.90
N ALA A 876 24.90 7.87 2.60
CA ALA A 876 26.20 8.39 2.17
C ALA A 876 26.65 7.80 0.82
N GLN A 877 26.33 6.53 0.56
CA GLN A 877 26.61 5.88 -0.72
C GLN A 877 25.74 6.45 -1.85
N GLU A 878 24.44 6.66 -1.61
CA GLU A 878 23.50 7.28 -2.55
C GLU A 878 23.93 8.71 -2.93
N LEU A 879 24.36 9.51 -1.95
CA LEU A 879 24.93 10.85 -2.17
C LEU A 879 26.33 10.85 -2.82
N GLY A 880 26.96 9.68 -2.99
CA GLY A 880 28.31 9.55 -3.53
C GLY A 880 29.42 10.07 -2.60
N MET A 881 29.14 10.23 -1.31
CA MET A 881 30.10 10.67 -0.29
C MET A 881 31.09 9.57 0.09
N VAL A 882 30.67 8.31 -0.02
CA VAL A 882 31.49 7.13 0.27
C VAL A 882 31.46 6.16 -0.91
N ARG A 883 32.56 5.41 -1.07
CA ARG A 883 32.65 4.30 -2.01
C ARG A 883 33.10 3.07 -1.24
N LYS A 884 32.38 1.96 -1.39
CA LYS A 884 32.79 0.65 -0.90
C LYS A 884 32.94 -0.29 -2.08
N PRO A 885 34.10 -0.95 -2.26
CA PRO A 885 34.25 -1.93 -3.30
C PRO A 885 33.24 -3.07 -3.10
N ALA A 886 32.64 -3.55 -4.19
CA ALA A 886 31.77 -4.71 -4.15
C ALA A 886 32.58 -5.93 -3.73
N ALA A 887 32.12 -6.66 -2.71
CA ALA A 887 32.79 -7.87 -2.23
C ALA A 887 32.60 -9.07 -3.17
N PHE A 888 31.56 -9.03 -4.02
CA PHE A 888 31.17 -10.10 -4.91
C PHE A 888 30.87 -9.55 -6.30
N ILE A 889 31.18 -10.35 -7.33
CA ILE A 889 30.84 -10.09 -8.72
C ILE A 889 30.02 -11.30 -9.20
N SER A 890 28.82 -11.06 -9.72
CA SER A 890 27.97 -12.05 -10.38
C SER A 890 27.63 -11.53 -11.77
N THR A 891 27.69 -12.40 -12.78
CA THR A 891 27.46 -12.04 -14.19
C THR A 891 26.40 -12.89 -14.89
N ILE A 892 25.74 -13.82 -14.18
CA ILE A 892 24.84 -14.81 -14.79
C ILE A 892 23.36 -14.42 -14.70
N SER A 893 22.98 -13.66 -13.67
CA SER A 893 21.61 -13.20 -13.49
C SER A 893 21.55 -11.86 -12.75
N ASP A 894 20.49 -11.09 -12.98
CA ASP A 894 20.19 -9.86 -12.24
C ASP A 894 18.69 -9.80 -11.92
N GLU A 895 18.37 -9.90 -10.64
CA GLU A 895 17.02 -9.91 -10.08
C GLU A 895 16.56 -8.53 -9.55
N ARG A 896 17.45 -7.53 -9.57
CA ARG A 896 17.20 -6.22 -8.94
C ARG A 896 16.32 -5.29 -9.79
N GLY A 897 16.17 -5.62 -11.08
CA GLY A 897 15.39 -4.86 -12.05
C GLY A 897 13.88 -5.07 -11.91
N GLN A 898 13.11 -4.53 -12.87
CA GLN A 898 11.66 -4.76 -12.95
C GLN A 898 11.32 -6.22 -13.33
N GLU A 899 12.24 -6.87 -14.04
CA GLU A 899 12.16 -8.26 -14.43
C GLU A 899 13.50 -8.94 -14.16
N LEU A 900 13.45 -10.25 -13.92
CA LEU A 900 14.63 -11.09 -13.82
C LEU A 900 15.35 -11.15 -15.18
N LEU A 901 16.66 -10.95 -15.16
CA LEU A 901 17.53 -11.09 -16.32
C LEU A 901 18.39 -12.35 -16.19
N TYR A 902 18.45 -13.17 -17.25
CA TYR A 902 19.44 -14.24 -17.42
C TYR A 902 20.46 -13.83 -18.48
N ALA A 903 21.70 -13.58 -18.04
CA ALA A 903 22.76 -13.03 -18.87
C ALA A 903 22.32 -11.84 -19.75
N GLY A 904 21.50 -10.95 -19.17
CA GLY A 904 20.94 -9.76 -19.85
C GLY A 904 19.64 -9.98 -20.63
N MET A 905 19.20 -11.23 -20.84
CA MET A 905 17.90 -11.53 -21.47
C MET A 905 16.79 -11.49 -20.42
N ARG A 906 15.71 -10.75 -20.69
CA ARG A 906 14.55 -10.70 -19.79
C ARG A 906 13.86 -12.05 -19.72
N ILE A 907 13.39 -12.42 -18.53
CA ILE A 907 12.64 -13.66 -18.35
C ILE A 907 11.41 -13.74 -19.25
N SER A 908 10.77 -12.60 -19.57
CA SER A 908 9.66 -12.55 -20.53
C SER A 908 10.10 -12.96 -21.94
N ASP A 909 11.28 -12.51 -22.37
CA ASP A 909 11.83 -12.80 -23.70
C ASP A 909 12.27 -14.27 -23.78
N VAL A 910 12.80 -14.84 -22.68
CA VAL A 910 13.14 -16.28 -22.58
C VAL A 910 11.93 -17.16 -22.94
N PHE A 911 10.75 -16.84 -22.42
CA PHE A 911 9.53 -17.58 -22.73
C PHE A 911 8.92 -17.18 -24.08
N LYS A 912 8.97 -15.90 -24.45
CA LYS A 912 8.44 -15.43 -25.75
C LYS A 912 9.17 -16.05 -26.93
N GLU A 913 10.46 -16.31 -26.78
CA GLU A 913 11.32 -16.85 -27.83
C GLU A 913 11.54 -18.37 -27.73
N ASP A 914 10.85 -19.04 -26.79
CA ASP A 914 10.82 -20.50 -26.62
C ASP A 914 12.21 -21.18 -26.63
N ILE A 915 13.17 -20.60 -25.91
CA ILE A 915 14.57 -21.11 -25.94
C ILE A 915 14.79 -22.39 -25.13
N GLY A 916 13.78 -22.87 -24.39
CA GLY A 916 13.81 -24.11 -23.63
C GLY A 916 14.78 -24.13 -22.44
N ILE A 917 14.88 -25.29 -21.78
CA ILE A 917 15.80 -25.48 -20.62
C ILE A 917 17.25 -25.46 -21.11
N GLY A 918 17.51 -25.99 -22.30
CA GLY A 918 18.85 -25.93 -22.92
C GLY A 918 19.32 -24.49 -23.15
N GLY A 919 18.42 -23.60 -23.61
CA GLY A 919 18.72 -22.19 -23.79
C GLY A 919 18.92 -21.43 -22.48
N VAL A 920 18.13 -21.73 -21.45
CA VAL A 920 18.33 -21.15 -20.11
C VAL A 920 19.68 -21.58 -19.51
N LEU A 921 20.04 -22.86 -19.64
CA LEU A 921 21.37 -23.34 -19.22
C LEU A 921 22.48 -22.66 -19.99
N ALA A 922 22.31 -22.45 -21.29
CA ALA A 922 23.28 -21.72 -22.09
C ALA A 922 23.47 -20.27 -21.63
N LEU A 923 22.39 -19.56 -21.31
CA LEU A 923 22.48 -18.21 -20.75
C LEU A 923 23.19 -18.21 -19.38
N LEU A 924 22.84 -19.14 -18.49
CA LEU A 924 23.37 -19.13 -17.12
C LEU A 924 24.80 -19.65 -17.02
N TRP A 925 25.14 -20.72 -17.73
CA TRP A 925 26.47 -21.36 -17.65
C TRP A 925 27.46 -20.71 -18.60
N PHE A 926 27.00 -20.35 -19.80
CA PHE A 926 27.88 -19.87 -20.87
C PHE A 926 27.73 -18.38 -21.16
N LYS A 927 26.69 -17.71 -20.63
CA LYS A 927 26.34 -16.31 -20.98
C LYS A 927 26.17 -16.12 -22.48
N ARG A 928 25.71 -17.16 -23.18
CA ARG A 928 25.52 -17.18 -24.63
C ARG A 928 24.11 -17.63 -24.96
N ARG A 929 23.54 -16.99 -25.97
CA ARG A 929 22.34 -17.48 -26.63
C ARG A 929 22.77 -18.46 -27.72
N LEU A 930 22.71 -19.75 -27.42
CA LEU A 930 23.06 -20.78 -28.39
C LEU A 930 21.96 -20.99 -29.44
N PRO A 931 22.32 -21.48 -30.64
CA PRO A 931 21.35 -21.96 -31.63
C PRO A 931 20.42 -23.05 -31.06
N ALA A 932 19.17 -23.07 -31.54
CA ALA A 932 18.14 -23.97 -31.03
C ALA A 932 18.52 -25.46 -31.08
N HIS A 933 19.27 -25.89 -32.10
CA HIS A 933 19.72 -27.28 -32.22
C HIS A 933 20.75 -27.64 -31.13
N LEU A 934 21.62 -26.72 -30.71
CA LEU A 934 22.55 -26.91 -29.60
C LEU A 934 21.84 -26.89 -28.25
N CYS A 935 20.86 -26.00 -28.07
CA CYS A 935 19.98 -26.04 -26.90
C CYS A 935 19.29 -27.40 -26.80
N LYS A 936 18.80 -27.93 -27.93
CA LYS A 936 18.15 -29.24 -27.97
C LYS A 936 19.11 -30.39 -27.65
N PHE A 937 20.36 -30.29 -28.10
CA PHE A 937 21.41 -31.25 -27.73
C PHE A 937 21.65 -31.26 -26.21
N ILE A 938 21.76 -30.10 -25.57
CA ILE A 938 21.93 -29.99 -24.10
C ILE A 938 20.76 -30.67 -23.37
N GLU A 939 19.53 -30.42 -23.79
CA GLU A 939 18.34 -31.09 -23.23
C GLU A 939 18.38 -32.61 -23.42
N MET A 940 18.77 -33.06 -24.61
CA MET A 940 18.92 -34.48 -24.91
C MET A 940 19.95 -35.13 -23.97
N CYS A 941 21.10 -34.49 -23.74
CA CYS A 941 22.09 -34.99 -22.79
C CYS A 941 21.51 -35.14 -21.37
N LEU A 942 20.76 -34.15 -20.88
CA LEU A 942 20.10 -34.22 -19.57
C LEU A 942 19.12 -35.39 -19.47
N CYS A 943 18.33 -35.64 -20.52
CA CYS A 943 17.42 -36.78 -20.56
C CYS A 943 18.16 -38.12 -20.51
N LEU A 944 19.28 -38.24 -21.22
CA LEU A 944 20.05 -39.49 -21.31
C LEU A 944 20.79 -39.82 -20.00
N VAL A 945 21.19 -38.81 -19.23
CA VAL A 945 21.85 -38.99 -17.93
C VAL A 945 20.90 -38.91 -16.74
N ALA A 946 19.58 -38.80 -16.96
CA ALA A 946 18.59 -38.55 -15.91
C ALA A 946 18.60 -39.63 -14.81
N ASP A 947 18.56 -40.91 -15.18
CA ASP A 947 18.62 -42.03 -14.23
C ASP A 947 19.28 -43.29 -14.85
N HIS A 948 19.76 -44.20 -14.01
CA HIS A 948 20.35 -45.49 -14.42
C HIS A 948 20.06 -46.59 -13.40
N GLY A 949 18.93 -46.49 -12.70
CA GLY A 949 18.45 -47.45 -11.72
C GLY A 949 19.08 -47.32 -10.32
N PRO A 950 18.49 -48.00 -9.32
CA PRO A 950 18.79 -47.78 -7.91
C PRO A 950 20.12 -48.38 -7.43
N ALA A 951 20.79 -49.18 -8.27
CA ALA A 951 22.00 -49.92 -7.91
C ALA A 951 23.28 -49.08 -7.99
N VAL A 952 23.23 -47.91 -8.62
CA VAL A 952 24.38 -47.00 -8.68
C VAL A 952 24.56 -46.28 -7.34
N SER A 953 25.80 -45.97 -6.98
CA SER A 953 26.17 -45.44 -5.67
C SER A 953 25.30 -44.28 -5.20
N GLY A 954 25.06 -43.28 -6.07
CA GLY A 954 24.26 -42.12 -5.69
C GLY A 954 22.77 -42.41 -5.51
N ALA A 955 22.20 -43.29 -6.34
CA ALA A 955 20.79 -43.68 -6.21
C ALA A 955 20.58 -44.51 -4.94
N MET A 956 21.49 -45.45 -4.65
CA MET A 956 21.46 -46.26 -3.44
C MET A 956 21.56 -45.39 -2.18
N ASN A 957 22.49 -44.42 -2.14
CA ASN A 957 22.59 -43.47 -1.03
C ASN A 957 21.32 -42.65 -0.86
N THR A 958 20.74 -42.15 -1.96
CA THR A 958 19.47 -41.40 -1.92
C THR A 958 18.33 -42.25 -1.35
N VAL A 959 18.22 -43.51 -1.77
CA VAL A 959 17.24 -44.47 -1.28
C VAL A 959 17.43 -44.74 0.21
N ILE A 960 18.65 -45.04 0.65
CA ILE A 960 18.96 -45.34 2.06
C ILE A 960 18.65 -44.13 2.95
N THR A 961 19.09 -42.93 2.56
CA THR A 961 18.84 -41.70 3.31
C THR A 961 17.35 -41.36 3.38
N THR A 962 16.60 -41.61 2.30
CA THR A 962 15.14 -41.44 2.31
C THR A 962 14.44 -42.43 3.24
N ARG A 963 14.85 -43.70 3.20
CA ARG A 963 14.36 -44.76 4.10
C ARG A 963 14.72 -44.49 5.57
N ALA A 964 15.78 -43.71 5.83
CA ALA A 964 16.11 -43.22 7.16
C ALA A 964 15.23 -42.03 7.64
N GLY A 965 14.18 -41.68 6.89
CA GLY A 965 13.21 -40.66 7.27
C GLY A 965 13.67 -39.22 7.00
N LYS A 966 14.70 -39.01 6.18
CA LYS A 966 15.19 -37.69 5.81
C LYS A 966 14.33 -37.03 4.73
N ASP A 967 14.43 -35.70 4.65
CA ASP A 967 13.78 -34.87 3.64
C ASP A 967 14.43 -35.00 2.25
N LEU A 968 13.75 -34.46 1.23
CA LEU A 968 14.18 -34.52 -0.16
C LEU A 968 15.59 -33.99 -0.37
N VAL A 969 15.93 -32.85 0.23
CA VAL A 969 17.23 -32.18 0.01
C VAL A 969 18.33 -33.02 0.64
N SER A 970 18.15 -33.44 1.89
CA SER A 970 19.13 -34.31 2.56
C SER A 970 19.38 -35.61 1.80
N SER A 971 18.32 -36.25 1.30
CA SER A 971 18.43 -37.48 0.52
C SER A 971 19.11 -37.28 -0.83
N LEU A 972 18.73 -36.22 -1.56
CA LEU A 972 19.35 -35.89 -2.84
C LEU A 972 20.84 -35.59 -2.66
N VAL A 973 21.20 -34.73 -1.70
CA VAL A 973 22.61 -34.37 -1.42
C VAL A 973 23.43 -35.60 -1.04
N SER A 974 22.89 -36.52 -0.23
CA SER A 974 23.55 -37.78 0.10
C SER A 974 23.92 -38.61 -1.13
N GLY A 975 23.05 -38.64 -2.15
CA GLY A 975 23.34 -39.26 -3.43
C GLY A 975 24.33 -38.48 -4.29
N LEU A 976 24.14 -37.16 -4.40
CA LEU A 976 25.00 -36.29 -5.21
C LEU A 976 26.45 -36.26 -4.71
N LEU A 977 26.68 -36.36 -3.39
CA LEU A 977 28.02 -36.44 -2.81
C LEU A 977 28.81 -37.70 -3.19
N THR A 978 28.17 -38.68 -3.83
CA THR A 978 28.87 -39.84 -4.43
C THR A 978 29.41 -39.55 -5.83
N ILE A 979 28.95 -38.48 -6.49
CA ILE A 979 29.37 -38.12 -7.84
C ILE A 979 30.80 -37.57 -7.78
N GLY A 980 31.70 -38.12 -8.58
CA GLY A 980 33.12 -37.79 -8.62
C GLY A 980 33.88 -38.75 -9.54
N SER A 981 35.19 -38.92 -9.32
CA SER A 981 36.08 -39.65 -10.25
C SER A 981 35.68 -41.12 -10.51
N ARG A 982 35.02 -41.80 -9.56
CA ARG A 982 34.57 -43.20 -9.73
C ARG A 982 33.13 -43.36 -10.21
N PHE A 983 32.28 -42.35 -10.01
CA PHE A 983 30.87 -42.37 -10.38
C PHE A 983 30.49 -41.01 -10.97
N GLY A 984 30.23 -40.95 -12.28
CA GLY A 984 29.85 -39.72 -12.99
C GLY A 984 31.00 -38.87 -13.53
N GLY A 985 32.26 -39.12 -13.15
CA GLY A 985 33.44 -38.40 -13.67
C GLY A 985 33.89 -38.79 -15.09
N ALA A 986 33.31 -39.86 -15.66
CA ALA A 986 33.74 -40.40 -16.95
C ALA A 986 33.58 -39.42 -18.14
N LEU A 987 32.63 -38.48 -18.07
CA LEU A 987 32.42 -37.48 -19.13
C LEU A 987 33.61 -36.53 -19.20
N SER A 988 33.99 -35.92 -18.08
CA SER A 988 35.09 -34.94 -18.03
C SER A 988 36.44 -35.58 -18.34
N ASP A 989 36.69 -36.79 -17.82
CA ASP A 989 37.92 -37.54 -18.10
C ASP A 989 38.04 -37.90 -19.59
N CYS A 990 36.93 -38.28 -20.23
CA CYS A 990 36.91 -38.60 -21.66
C CYS A 990 37.15 -37.37 -22.52
N ALA A 991 36.41 -36.28 -22.27
CA ALA A 991 36.58 -35.03 -23.01
C ALA A 991 38.03 -34.52 -22.93
N THR A 992 38.62 -34.54 -21.73
CA THR A 992 40.02 -34.11 -21.52
C THR A 992 41.01 -35.00 -22.25
N ALA A 993 40.86 -36.33 -22.13
CA ALA A 993 41.79 -37.28 -22.76
C ALA A 993 41.73 -37.26 -24.29
N MET A 994 40.52 -37.23 -24.87
CA MET A 994 40.32 -37.24 -26.32
C MET A 994 40.71 -35.90 -26.96
N THR A 995 40.33 -34.77 -26.33
CA THR A 995 40.72 -33.43 -26.76
C THR A 995 42.23 -33.26 -26.73
N GLY A 996 42.88 -33.63 -25.62
CA GLY A 996 44.33 -33.51 -25.50
C GLY A 996 45.10 -34.36 -26.51
N ALA A 997 44.61 -35.57 -26.84
CA ALA A 997 45.22 -36.42 -27.85
C ALA A 997 45.06 -35.86 -29.27
N TYR A 998 43.87 -35.35 -29.59
CA TYR A 998 43.56 -34.71 -30.86
C TYR A 998 44.43 -33.46 -31.07
N ASP A 999 44.55 -32.61 -30.05
CA ASP A 999 45.31 -31.35 -30.12
C ASP A 999 46.83 -31.57 -30.22
N GLN A 1000 47.34 -32.67 -29.67
CA GLN A 1000 48.74 -33.10 -29.86
C GLN A 1000 49.01 -33.69 -31.25
N GLY A 1001 47.98 -33.84 -32.09
CA GLY A 1001 48.09 -34.43 -33.42
C GLY A 1001 48.33 -35.93 -33.42
N LEU A 1002 48.04 -36.63 -32.32
CA LEU A 1002 48.18 -38.09 -32.25
C LEU A 1002 47.12 -38.75 -33.14
N SER A 1003 47.50 -39.71 -33.97
CA SER A 1003 46.52 -40.57 -34.63
C SER A 1003 45.74 -41.41 -33.60
N PRO A 1004 44.51 -41.86 -33.90
CA PRO A 1004 43.73 -42.71 -33.00
C PRO A 1004 44.49 -43.95 -32.51
N ARG A 1005 45.34 -44.55 -33.35
CA ARG A 1005 46.16 -45.70 -32.97
C ARG A 1005 47.30 -45.33 -32.02
N GLU A 1006 47.99 -44.21 -32.28
CA GLU A 1006 49.04 -43.70 -31.38
C GLU A 1006 48.49 -43.32 -30.00
N PHE A 1007 47.28 -42.77 -29.94
CA PHE A 1007 46.59 -42.49 -28.69
C PHE A 1007 46.23 -43.77 -27.92
N VAL A 1008 45.66 -44.77 -28.58
CA VAL A 1008 45.36 -46.07 -27.94
C VAL A 1008 46.64 -46.73 -27.39
N ASP A 1009 47.73 -46.66 -28.14
CA ASP A 1009 49.01 -47.23 -27.73
C ASP A 1009 49.71 -46.40 -26.63
N SER A 1010 49.54 -45.08 -26.60
CA SER A 1010 50.04 -44.23 -25.51
C SER A 1010 49.33 -44.54 -24.19
N MET A 1011 48.01 -44.70 -24.21
CA MET A 1011 47.21 -45.08 -23.05
C MET A 1011 47.58 -46.48 -22.53
N ARG A 1012 47.77 -47.44 -23.44
CA ARG A 1012 48.26 -48.78 -23.10
C ARG A 1012 49.65 -48.72 -22.46
N ARG A 1013 50.59 -47.96 -23.02
CA ARG A 1013 51.95 -47.79 -22.46
C ARG A 1013 51.93 -47.17 -21.07
N ALA A 1014 51.01 -46.23 -20.84
CA ALA A 1014 50.78 -45.61 -19.54
C ALA A 1014 50.00 -46.52 -18.56
N ASN A 1015 49.62 -47.73 -18.96
CA ASN A 1015 48.77 -48.66 -18.21
C ASN A 1015 47.44 -48.04 -17.75
N LYS A 1016 46.85 -47.20 -18.61
CA LYS A 1016 45.56 -46.53 -18.39
C LYS A 1016 44.51 -47.04 -19.38
N LEU A 1017 43.28 -47.24 -18.89
CA LEU A 1017 42.13 -47.45 -19.76
C LEU A 1017 41.71 -46.10 -20.39
N ILE A 1018 41.14 -46.16 -21.58
CA ILE A 1018 40.63 -44.97 -22.28
C ILE A 1018 39.26 -44.63 -21.70
N PRO A 1019 39.09 -43.46 -21.05
CA PRO A 1019 37.78 -43.06 -20.53
C PRO A 1019 36.76 -42.92 -21.67
N GLY A 1020 35.51 -43.30 -21.41
CA GLY A 1020 34.44 -43.29 -22.43
C GLY A 1020 34.47 -44.48 -23.41
N ILE A 1021 35.44 -45.39 -23.33
CA ILE A 1021 35.50 -46.61 -24.14
C ILE A 1021 35.23 -47.85 -23.28
N GLY A 1022 34.31 -48.68 -23.74
CA GLY A 1022 33.96 -49.97 -23.15
C GLY A 1022 32.57 -50.01 -22.54
N HIS A 1023 31.93 -51.17 -22.72
CA HIS A 1023 30.62 -51.47 -22.15
C HIS A 1023 30.56 -52.92 -21.63
N LYS A 1024 29.75 -53.19 -20.60
CA LYS A 1024 29.62 -54.54 -20.01
C LYS A 1024 28.90 -55.56 -20.91
N ILE A 1025 27.83 -55.11 -21.58
CA ILE A 1025 26.92 -55.95 -22.40
C ILE A 1025 26.94 -55.57 -23.90
N LYS A 1026 26.74 -54.29 -24.22
CA LYS A 1026 26.73 -53.74 -25.58
C LYS A 1026 28.07 -53.90 -26.31
N SER A 1027 27.98 -54.05 -27.63
CA SER A 1027 29.10 -54.31 -28.54
C SER A 1027 28.80 -53.72 -29.92
N LYS A 1028 29.70 -53.84 -30.92
CA LYS A 1028 29.42 -53.29 -32.26
C LYS A 1028 28.20 -53.92 -32.93
N THR A 1029 27.96 -55.20 -32.68
CA THR A 1029 26.82 -55.95 -33.22
C THR A 1029 25.53 -55.75 -32.43
N ASN A 1030 25.61 -55.18 -31.21
CA ASN A 1030 24.48 -54.81 -30.35
C ASN A 1030 24.75 -53.42 -29.76
N PRO A 1031 24.53 -52.35 -30.54
CA PRO A 1031 24.91 -51.00 -30.13
C PRO A 1031 24.09 -50.48 -28.94
N ASP A 1032 24.65 -49.52 -28.21
CA ASP A 1032 23.91 -48.76 -27.20
C ASP A 1032 23.02 -47.74 -27.92
N ALA A 1033 21.69 -47.92 -27.83
CA ALA A 1033 20.73 -47.04 -28.48
C ALA A 1033 20.89 -45.57 -28.07
N ARG A 1034 21.38 -45.29 -26.85
CA ARG A 1034 21.64 -43.91 -26.39
C ARG A 1034 22.77 -43.26 -27.16
N VAL A 1035 23.82 -44.03 -27.46
CA VAL A 1035 24.97 -43.56 -28.25
C VAL A 1035 24.55 -43.30 -29.68
N GLU A 1036 23.76 -44.19 -30.29
CA GLU A 1036 23.26 -43.99 -31.65
C GLU A 1036 22.35 -42.75 -31.76
N LEU A 1037 21.45 -42.51 -30.79
CA LEU A 1037 20.62 -41.30 -30.77
C LEU A 1037 21.46 -40.00 -30.73
N VAL A 1038 22.52 -39.97 -29.93
CA VAL A 1038 23.42 -38.82 -29.83
C VAL A 1038 24.19 -38.62 -31.14
N LYS A 1039 24.77 -39.71 -31.68
CA LYS A 1039 25.52 -39.70 -32.94
C LYS A 1039 24.67 -39.19 -34.10
N GLU A 1040 23.48 -39.79 -34.29
CA GLU A 1040 22.56 -39.40 -35.37
C GLU A 1040 22.15 -37.94 -35.26
N PHE A 1041 21.89 -37.45 -34.04
CA PHE A 1041 21.54 -36.06 -33.83
C PHE A 1041 22.70 -35.12 -34.19
N VAL A 1042 23.90 -35.39 -33.69
CA VAL A 1042 25.08 -34.54 -33.88
C VAL A 1042 25.51 -34.51 -35.34
N ILE A 1043 25.66 -35.66 -36.00
CA ILE A 1043 26.02 -35.76 -37.42
C ILE A 1043 25.01 -35.01 -38.30
N LYS A 1044 23.73 -35.04 -37.94
CA LYS A 1044 22.67 -34.35 -38.70
C LYS A 1044 22.64 -32.84 -38.49
N THR A 1045 23.02 -32.34 -37.32
CA THR A 1045 22.70 -30.97 -36.89
C THR A 1045 23.91 -30.08 -36.60
N PHE A 1046 25.07 -30.65 -36.26
CA PHE A 1046 26.26 -29.87 -35.96
C PHE A 1046 26.98 -29.49 -37.27
N PRO A 1047 27.57 -28.29 -37.34
CA PRO A 1047 28.34 -27.87 -38.51
C PRO A 1047 29.61 -28.71 -38.71
N GLU A 1048 30.26 -29.09 -37.61
CA GLU A 1048 31.47 -29.91 -37.56
C GLU A 1048 31.42 -30.80 -36.31
N HIS A 1049 32.01 -32.00 -36.39
CA HIS A 1049 31.99 -33.01 -35.32
C HIS A 1049 33.31 -33.79 -35.27
N LYS A 1050 34.42 -33.05 -35.23
CA LYS A 1050 35.79 -33.59 -35.40
C LYS A 1050 36.19 -34.51 -34.28
N LEU A 1051 35.81 -34.21 -33.04
CA LEU A 1051 36.14 -35.02 -31.88
C LEU A 1051 35.28 -36.27 -31.83
N LEU A 1052 34.01 -36.19 -32.25
CA LEU A 1052 33.20 -37.39 -32.48
C LEU A 1052 33.84 -38.31 -33.52
N ASP A 1053 34.27 -37.79 -34.67
CA ASP A 1053 34.93 -38.58 -35.73
C ASP A 1053 36.22 -39.24 -35.21
N TYR A 1054 37.02 -38.48 -34.46
CA TYR A 1054 38.23 -39.00 -33.83
C TYR A 1054 37.91 -40.12 -32.82
N ALA A 1055 36.89 -39.94 -31.98
CA ALA A 1055 36.47 -40.93 -31.00
C ALA A 1055 35.92 -42.21 -31.64
N LEU A 1056 35.17 -42.10 -32.74
CA LEU A 1056 34.70 -43.25 -33.53
C LEU A 1056 35.88 -43.99 -34.19
N ALA A 1057 36.89 -43.26 -34.66
CA ALA A 1057 38.12 -43.88 -35.17
C ALA A 1057 38.95 -44.57 -34.05
N VAL A 1058 38.95 -44.02 -32.83
CA VAL A 1058 39.52 -44.70 -31.65
C VAL A 1058 38.74 -45.97 -31.33
N GLU A 1059 37.40 -45.92 -31.38
CA GLU A 1059 36.53 -47.09 -31.22
C GLU A 1059 36.85 -48.19 -32.24
N GLU A 1060 37.10 -47.86 -33.51
CA GLU A 1060 37.52 -48.85 -34.52
C GLU A 1060 38.79 -49.60 -34.11
N VAL A 1061 39.76 -48.88 -33.53
CA VAL A 1061 41.02 -49.48 -33.03
C VAL A 1061 40.79 -50.34 -31.78
N THR A 1062 39.93 -49.93 -30.86
CA THR A 1062 39.69 -50.65 -29.60
C THR A 1062 38.78 -51.85 -29.76
N SER A 1063 37.71 -51.72 -30.53
CA SER A 1063 36.75 -52.78 -30.82
C SER A 1063 37.36 -53.95 -31.61
N ALA A 1064 38.38 -53.68 -32.44
CA ALA A 1064 39.18 -54.73 -33.08
C ALA A 1064 39.91 -55.63 -32.07
N LYS A 1065 40.17 -55.16 -30.84
CA LYS A 1065 40.75 -55.97 -29.75
C LYS A 1065 39.68 -56.76 -29.00
N LYS A 1066 38.50 -56.18 -28.79
CA LYS A 1066 37.35 -56.83 -28.15
C LYS A 1066 36.07 -56.09 -28.53
N ASP A 1067 35.07 -56.82 -29.03
CA ASP A 1067 33.84 -56.25 -29.59
C ASP A 1067 33.03 -55.35 -28.62
N THR A 1068 33.25 -55.48 -27.31
CA THR A 1068 32.60 -54.68 -26.25
C THR A 1068 33.33 -53.38 -25.92
N LEU A 1069 34.50 -53.12 -26.53
CA LEU A 1069 35.27 -51.88 -26.38
C LEU A 1069 34.79 -50.79 -27.34
N ILE A 1070 33.48 -50.52 -27.27
CA ILE A 1070 32.76 -49.49 -28.05
C ILE A 1070 32.77 -48.13 -27.34
N LEU A 1071 32.49 -47.04 -28.07
CA LEU A 1071 32.23 -45.74 -27.45
C LEU A 1071 30.94 -45.81 -26.62
N ASN A 1072 31.02 -45.53 -25.32
CA ASN A 1072 29.85 -45.57 -24.44
C ASN A 1072 29.13 -44.20 -24.41
N VAL A 1073 27.96 -44.14 -23.78
CA VAL A 1073 27.13 -42.92 -23.75
C VAL A 1073 27.84 -41.74 -23.08
N ASP A 1074 28.63 -42.00 -22.03
CA ASP A 1074 29.41 -40.98 -21.33
C ASP A 1074 30.49 -40.39 -22.25
N GLY A 1075 31.21 -41.25 -22.97
CA GLY A 1075 32.21 -40.85 -23.95
C GLY A 1075 31.62 -40.11 -25.15
N CYS A 1076 30.49 -40.59 -25.67
CA CYS A 1076 29.79 -39.97 -26.79
C CYS A 1076 29.26 -38.58 -26.43
N ILE A 1077 28.62 -38.40 -25.26
CA ILE A 1077 28.18 -37.08 -24.79
C ILE A 1077 29.39 -36.17 -24.60
N ALA A 1078 30.47 -36.67 -24.00
CA ALA A 1078 31.67 -35.87 -23.72
C ALA A 1078 32.32 -35.29 -24.98
N VAL A 1079 32.57 -36.10 -26.00
CA VAL A 1079 33.21 -35.64 -27.23
C VAL A 1079 32.29 -34.75 -28.07
N CYS A 1080 30.99 -35.06 -28.13
CA CYS A 1080 30.02 -34.21 -28.82
C CYS A 1080 29.80 -32.87 -28.12
N PHE A 1081 29.88 -32.82 -26.79
CA PHE A 1081 29.81 -31.56 -26.05
C PHE A 1081 31.12 -30.76 -26.20
N ALA A 1082 32.27 -31.42 -26.34
CA ALA A 1082 33.51 -30.75 -26.74
C ALA A 1082 33.40 -30.17 -28.16
N ASP A 1083 32.81 -30.89 -29.13
CA ASP A 1083 32.50 -30.36 -30.46
C ASP A 1083 31.52 -29.16 -30.39
N LEU A 1084 30.51 -29.21 -29.51
CA LEU A 1084 29.61 -28.07 -29.26
C LEU A 1084 30.39 -26.84 -28.81
N LEU A 1085 31.32 -26.99 -27.88
CA LEU A 1085 32.11 -25.87 -27.38
C LEU A 1085 33.12 -25.38 -28.43
N ARG A 1086 33.82 -26.29 -29.12
CA ARG A 1086 34.94 -25.93 -30.00
C ARG A 1086 34.53 -25.52 -31.40
N ASP A 1087 33.61 -26.26 -32.01
CA ASP A 1087 33.38 -26.21 -33.45
C ASP A 1087 31.97 -25.72 -33.84
N SER A 1088 31.11 -25.36 -32.86
CA SER A 1088 29.79 -24.78 -33.15
C SER A 1088 29.81 -23.32 -33.63
N GLY A 1089 30.96 -22.64 -33.54
CA GLY A 1089 31.11 -21.21 -33.80
C GLY A 1089 30.54 -20.28 -32.71
N SER A 1090 30.04 -20.83 -31.60
CA SER A 1090 29.47 -20.04 -30.50
C SER A 1090 30.48 -19.58 -29.45
N PHE A 1091 31.70 -20.14 -29.47
CA PHE A 1091 32.77 -19.88 -28.51
C PHE A 1091 34.12 -19.72 -29.23
N THR A 1092 35.04 -18.98 -28.61
CA THR A 1092 36.44 -19.00 -29.05
C THR A 1092 37.13 -20.29 -28.59
N PRO A 1093 38.24 -20.71 -29.22
CA PRO A 1093 39.02 -21.86 -28.76
C PRO A 1093 39.45 -21.75 -27.29
N GLN A 1094 39.76 -20.53 -26.83
CA GLN A 1094 40.11 -20.25 -25.44
C GLN A 1094 38.90 -20.44 -24.51
N GLU A 1095 37.73 -19.87 -24.86
CA GLU A 1095 36.50 -20.05 -24.08
C GLU A 1095 36.10 -21.53 -23.99
N ALA A 1096 36.20 -22.26 -25.11
CA ALA A 1096 35.88 -23.69 -25.17
C ALA A 1096 36.77 -24.51 -24.23
N GLN A 1097 38.08 -24.24 -24.24
CA GLN A 1097 39.03 -24.90 -23.35
C GLN A 1097 38.75 -24.56 -21.87
N GLU A 1098 38.50 -23.29 -21.57
CA GLU A 1098 38.15 -22.85 -20.21
C GLU A 1098 36.91 -23.58 -19.68
N TYR A 1099 35.84 -23.70 -20.48
CA TYR A 1099 34.62 -24.41 -20.05
C TYR A 1099 34.85 -25.91 -19.82
N LEU A 1100 35.72 -26.55 -20.60
CA LEU A 1100 36.10 -27.95 -20.38
C LEU A 1100 36.90 -28.12 -19.07
N GLU A 1101 37.79 -27.18 -18.75
CA GLU A 1101 38.58 -27.17 -17.51
C GLU A 1101 37.75 -26.83 -16.27
N MET A 1102 36.69 -26.02 -16.40
CA MET A 1102 35.77 -25.64 -15.31
C MET A 1102 34.77 -26.74 -14.90
N GLU A 1103 35.01 -28.00 -15.30
CA GLU A 1103 34.17 -29.16 -15.00
C GLU A 1103 32.69 -29.03 -15.46
N THR A 1104 32.43 -28.29 -16.54
CA THR A 1104 31.07 -28.09 -17.08
C THR A 1104 30.33 -29.41 -17.33
N LEU A 1105 31.04 -30.46 -17.77
CA LEU A 1105 30.49 -31.78 -18.01
C LEU A 1105 30.10 -32.53 -16.73
N ASN A 1106 30.83 -32.33 -15.63
CA ASN A 1106 30.40 -32.81 -14.31
C ASN A 1106 29.11 -32.10 -13.90
N GLY A 1107 29.02 -30.78 -14.12
CA GLY A 1107 27.80 -30.00 -13.89
C GLY A 1107 26.59 -30.57 -14.65
N LEU A 1108 26.78 -30.91 -15.94
CA LEU A 1108 25.75 -31.54 -16.77
C LEU A 1108 25.28 -32.88 -16.20
N PHE A 1109 26.22 -33.75 -15.80
CA PHE A 1109 25.90 -35.05 -15.21
C PHE A 1109 25.19 -34.91 -13.86
N VAL A 1110 25.66 -34.02 -12.98
CA VAL A 1110 25.05 -33.72 -11.67
C VAL A 1110 23.62 -33.22 -11.86
N LEU A 1111 23.40 -32.25 -12.75
CA LEU A 1111 22.08 -31.70 -13.02
C LEU A 1111 21.12 -32.76 -13.57
N GLY A 1112 21.55 -33.53 -14.57
CA GLY A 1112 20.74 -34.61 -15.12
C GLY A 1112 20.41 -35.68 -14.08
N ARG A 1113 21.42 -36.20 -13.37
CA ARG A 1113 21.26 -37.28 -12.39
C ARG A 1113 20.39 -36.90 -11.19
N SER A 1114 20.35 -35.62 -10.86
CA SER A 1114 19.46 -35.09 -9.82
C SER A 1114 17.99 -35.43 -10.10
N ILE A 1115 17.57 -35.48 -11.38
CA ILE A 1115 16.22 -35.86 -11.79
C ILE A 1115 15.87 -37.28 -11.30
N GLY A 1116 16.75 -38.25 -11.58
CA GLY A 1116 16.58 -39.63 -11.14
C GLY A 1116 16.62 -39.80 -9.62
N PHE A 1117 17.53 -39.10 -8.94
CA PHE A 1117 17.63 -39.18 -7.47
C PHE A 1117 16.39 -38.60 -6.77
N ILE A 1118 15.86 -37.48 -7.25
CA ILE A 1118 14.56 -36.95 -6.78
C ILE A 1118 13.46 -38.00 -7.02
N GLY A 1119 13.45 -38.63 -8.21
CA GLY A 1119 12.55 -39.73 -8.53
C GLY A 1119 12.61 -40.88 -7.52
N HIS A 1120 13.81 -41.32 -7.15
CA HIS A 1120 14.02 -42.35 -6.13
C HIS A 1120 13.55 -41.91 -4.74
N HIS A 1121 13.79 -40.67 -4.32
CA HIS A 1121 13.25 -40.16 -3.05
C HIS A 1121 11.72 -40.24 -3.01
N LEU A 1122 11.06 -39.68 -4.03
CA LEU A 1122 9.60 -39.67 -4.13
C LEU A 1122 9.03 -41.09 -4.19
N ASP A 1123 9.69 -42.00 -4.91
CA ASP A 1123 9.31 -43.39 -4.98
C ASP A 1123 9.38 -44.08 -3.61
N GLN A 1124 10.49 -43.94 -2.87
CA GLN A 1124 10.62 -44.54 -1.54
C GLN A 1124 9.61 -43.98 -0.52
N ARG A 1125 9.29 -42.67 -0.60
CA ARG A 1125 8.23 -42.05 0.22
C ARG A 1125 6.86 -42.62 -0.14
N ARG A 1126 6.57 -42.77 -1.44
CA ARG A 1126 5.32 -43.39 -1.92
C ARG A 1126 5.19 -44.86 -1.50
N LEU A 1127 6.28 -45.62 -1.57
CA LEU A 1127 6.35 -47.02 -1.14
C LEU A 1127 6.29 -47.19 0.39
N LYS A 1128 6.36 -46.10 1.17
CA LYS A 1128 6.44 -46.12 2.64
C LYS A 1128 7.54 -47.05 3.16
N ALA A 1129 8.68 -47.09 2.45
CA ALA A 1129 9.77 -48.00 2.77
C ALA A 1129 10.40 -47.66 4.13
N GLY A 1130 10.48 -48.65 5.03
CA GLY A 1130 11.06 -48.49 6.37
C GLY A 1130 12.58 -48.41 6.36
N LEU A 1131 13.17 -48.09 7.53
CA LEU A 1131 14.62 -47.94 7.71
C LEU A 1131 15.41 -49.12 7.13
N TYR A 1132 16.45 -48.81 6.35
CA TYR A 1132 17.37 -49.81 5.82
C TYR A 1132 18.50 -50.06 6.82
N ARG A 1133 18.76 -51.34 7.13
CA ARG A 1133 19.96 -51.81 7.83
C ARG A 1133 20.62 -52.85 6.95
N HIS A 1134 21.91 -52.67 6.68
CA HIS A 1134 22.65 -53.59 5.83
C HIS A 1134 22.74 -54.99 6.50
N PRO A 1135 22.53 -56.08 5.75
CA PRO A 1135 22.67 -57.44 6.27
C PRO A 1135 24.10 -57.71 6.76
N ALA A 1136 24.25 -58.47 7.85
CA ALA A 1136 25.56 -58.72 8.46
C ALA A 1136 26.38 -59.78 7.70
N ASP A 1137 25.71 -60.65 6.95
CA ASP A 1137 26.28 -61.67 6.07
C ASP A 1137 26.94 -61.09 4.81
N ASP A 1138 26.65 -59.83 4.46
CA ASP A 1138 27.30 -59.08 3.37
C ASP A 1138 28.54 -58.29 3.85
N ILE A 1139 28.91 -58.41 5.14
CA ILE A 1139 30.04 -57.70 5.75
C ILE A 1139 31.10 -58.69 6.22
N PHE A 1140 32.29 -58.64 5.61
CA PHE A 1140 33.46 -59.33 6.13
C PHE A 1140 34.04 -58.58 7.34
N LEU A 1141 33.91 -59.17 8.53
CA LEU A 1141 34.42 -58.62 9.78
C LEU A 1141 35.77 -59.24 10.14
N ASP A 1142 36.87 -58.63 9.68
CA ASP A 1142 38.23 -58.98 10.09
C ASP A 1142 38.64 -58.17 11.34
N LEU A 1143 38.21 -58.64 12.50
CA LEU A 1143 38.52 -58.00 13.78
C LEU A 1143 39.87 -58.53 14.32
N PRO A 1144 40.83 -57.66 14.70
CA PRO A 1144 42.11 -58.11 15.25
C PRO A 1144 41.89 -58.96 16.51
N PRO A 1145 42.67 -60.03 16.72
CA PRO A 1145 42.34 -61.11 17.68
C PRO A 1145 42.09 -60.65 19.13
N GLN A 1146 42.64 -59.52 19.56
CA GLN A 1146 42.37 -58.93 20.88
C GLN A 1146 40.94 -58.40 21.07
N SER A 1147 40.17 -58.23 19.99
CA SER A 1147 38.77 -57.76 20.02
C SER A 1147 37.73 -58.87 19.86
N ALA A 1148 38.14 -60.11 19.54
CA ALA A 1148 37.25 -61.26 19.40
C ALA A 1148 36.60 -61.72 20.73
N ASN A 1149 37.24 -61.44 21.88
CA ASN A 1149 36.72 -61.78 23.21
C ASN A 1149 35.55 -60.90 23.71
N LEU A 1150 35.20 -59.83 22.99
CA LEU A 1150 34.03 -58.99 23.32
C LEU A 1150 32.74 -59.48 22.62
N SER A 1151 32.82 -60.50 21.77
CA SER A 1151 31.70 -60.98 20.94
C SER A 1151 30.74 -61.97 21.63
N GLN A 1152 30.96 -62.30 22.91
CA GLN A 1152 30.05 -63.17 23.70
C GLN A 1152 28.85 -62.45 24.32
N ASN A 1153 28.77 -61.11 24.28
CA ASN A 1153 27.55 -60.38 24.69
C ASN A 1153 26.63 -60.13 23.49
N ARG A 1154 26.14 -61.21 22.86
CA ARG A 1154 24.92 -61.13 22.03
C ARG A 1154 23.73 -60.97 22.96
N VAL A 1155 23.31 -59.72 23.21
CA VAL A 1155 21.96 -59.44 23.68
C VAL A 1155 21.01 -59.83 22.54
N ILE A 1156 20.35 -60.97 22.73
CA ILE A 1156 19.15 -61.36 22.00
C ILE A 1156 18.09 -60.29 22.30
N LEU A 1157 17.85 -59.37 21.36
CA LEU A 1157 16.61 -58.59 21.38
C LEU A 1157 15.49 -59.52 20.92
N GLN A 1158 14.74 -60.04 21.90
CA GLN A 1158 13.46 -60.70 21.64
C GLN A 1158 12.53 -59.74 20.87
N PRO A 1159 11.72 -60.23 19.92
CA PRO A 1159 10.68 -59.42 19.30
C PRO A 1159 9.59 -59.13 20.35
N ARG A 1160 9.32 -57.86 20.62
CA ARG A 1160 8.06 -57.45 21.24
C ARG A 1160 7.08 -57.13 20.12
N THR A 1161 5.99 -57.90 20.15
CA THR A 1161 4.71 -57.75 19.44
C THR A 1161 4.23 -56.32 19.29
#